data_AF-A0A1V0HVA7-F1
#
_entry.id   AF-A0A1V0HVA7-F1
#
_cell.length_a   1.000
_cell.length_b   1.000
_cell.length_c   1.000
_cell.angle_alpha   90.00
_cell.angle_beta   90.00
_cell.angle_gamma   90.00
#
_symmetry.space_group_name_H-M   'P 1'
#
loop_
_entity.id
_entity.type
_entity.pdbx_description
1 polymer ?
#
loop_
_entity_poly.entity_id
_entity_poly.type
_entity_poly.pdbx_seq_one_letter_code
_entity_poly.pdbx_strand_id
1 'polypeptide(L)'
;MQAFEDFLAAVAGVDLSPAFVQDDRPGLIVDTQSAAAGISLVKASERNVLGVRQSSVIAMVLNENLPLHGAELAHFASLADLVRGCSWKVEDASPDSVTGVLFLAARLSGVSLPDAVRDQWLPAISGWERTGVVDRPEERSWPALAAALSHSVLGDRSVGVVRHGSFCRAWQMTMGFAVEALRAGWDPAEIPVSADGSYLAQARAALEEERARYERKLYAQQVHQLSLPMKECGRRRLVDAIVTSESEFTGSLKVFARNDRTHAPLGRGFTVLVIVRPGIKETEPGNWVTVSVDTRAGVHLLDFWREIERMETAEWDRQAVRRPPRTKDSRLLVGLPEHEQKYHQTWYIAPGHSLVASPHAVSRIAGSASAGEQVPSQLKLDAVLEALFRIYDPFALVPVTDLEDGTLKRLPDVKTSRRTGGKHVLSACWSREDPLPHPASPAKLCGLFPTAARVMGARTYGVSPERAMQDAPDLEDVDLVSFGQGIAVLTDGGVFLLDSGRRRAARLDVAVEMVRTLSDLADRLDKMQAEVAKRAEEQAKELESRARIRTWLAHQRFCTCLNAELIRIRGSLDQPLETKLAGLQPLSDAISLRWNIRPRLRELTNEIEALQQNGRAAEELRAFRAGRWAAALALALVTADALAGRVTHALEASTFSWVYYALAYLGDWLEVTVFMAIFCGAVALIFLASIGLRGTPAPSANR
;
A
#
# COMPACT_ATOMS: atom_id res chain seq x y z
N MET A 1 19.95 52.34 -4.45
CA MET A 1 20.27 51.48 -3.29
C MET A 1 19.75 52.08 -2.00
N GLN A 2 20.23 53.25 -1.56
CA GLN A 2 19.78 53.88 -0.30
C GLN A 2 18.25 54.02 -0.18
N ALA A 3 17.57 54.53 -1.21
CA ALA A 3 16.10 54.66 -1.20
C ALA A 3 15.36 53.32 -1.05
N PHE A 4 15.96 52.21 -1.49
CA PHE A 4 15.39 50.87 -1.31
C PHE A 4 15.63 50.33 0.09
N GLU A 5 16.80 50.59 0.68
CA GLU A 5 17.07 50.29 2.10
C GLU A 5 16.15 51.07 3.04
N ASP A 6 15.94 52.37 2.77
CA ASP A 6 15.03 53.22 3.55
C ASP A 6 13.58 52.70 3.44
N PHE A 7 13.19 52.26 2.25
CA PHE A 7 11.90 51.60 2.02
C PHE A 7 11.77 50.31 2.85
N LEU A 8 12.76 49.42 2.80
CA LEU A 8 12.76 48.16 3.57
C LEU A 8 12.71 48.41 5.08
N ALA A 9 13.41 49.43 5.57
CA ALA A 9 13.36 49.85 6.97
C ALA A 9 11.97 50.35 7.38
N ALA A 10 11.29 51.09 6.50
CA ALA A 10 9.92 51.53 6.72
C ALA A 10 8.93 50.35 6.73
N VAL A 11 9.13 49.34 5.86
CA VAL A 11 8.28 48.12 5.82
C VAL A 11 8.33 47.35 7.13
N ALA A 12 9.51 47.22 7.74
CA ALA A 12 9.71 46.46 8.97
C ALA A 12 8.88 46.98 10.17
N GLY A 13 8.40 48.23 10.11
CA GLY A 13 7.62 48.86 11.18
C GLY A 13 6.10 48.93 10.93
N VAL A 14 5.59 48.40 9.81
CA VAL A 14 4.17 48.51 9.42
C VAL A 14 3.43 47.19 9.70
N ASP A 15 2.27 47.27 10.35
CA ASP A 15 1.37 46.13 10.47
C ASP A 15 0.67 45.88 9.12
N LEU A 16 1.03 44.77 8.48
CA LEU A 16 0.49 44.32 7.19
C LEU A 16 -0.52 43.19 7.36
N SER A 17 -1.33 43.22 8.42
CA SER A 17 -2.34 42.20 8.71
C SER A 17 -3.47 42.19 7.67
N PRO A 18 -3.70 41.08 6.94
CA PRO A 18 -4.88 40.90 6.08
C PRO A 18 -6.20 41.05 6.84
N ALA A 19 -7.30 41.36 6.14
CA ALA A 19 -8.67 41.22 6.63
C ALA A 19 -9.56 40.47 5.60
N PHE A 20 -10.31 39.46 6.06
CA PHE A 20 -11.12 38.57 5.22
C PHE A 20 -12.13 39.30 4.32
N VAL A 21 -12.22 38.89 3.05
CA VAL A 21 -13.31 39.26 2.13
C VAL A 21 -14.51 38.34 2.40
N GLN A 22 -15.73 38.85 2.21
CA GLN A 22 -17.06 38.24 2.47
C GLN A 22 -17.36 36.82 1.89
N ASP A 23 -16.38 36.10 1.33
CA ASP A 23 -16.53 34.79 0.69
C ASP A 23 -15.68 33.67 1.35
N ASP A 24 -15.39 33.74 2.66
CA ASP A 24 -14.61 32.74 3.43
C ASP A 24 -13.19 32.45 2.88
N ARG A 25 -12.64 33.33 2.04
CA ARG A 25 -11.25 33.26 1.55
C ARG A 25 -10.40 34.34 2.19
N PRO A 26 -9.19 34.03 2.68
CA PRO A 26 -8.26 35.06 3.14
C PRO A 26 -8.05 36.10 2.04
N GLY A 27 -8.21 37.36 2.42
CA GLY A 27 -7.92 38.54 1.62
C GLY A 27 -7.30 39.58 2.56
N LEU A 28 -6.67 40.62 2.00
CA LEU A 28 -6.18 41.77 2.76
C LEU A 28 -7.13 42.95 2.52
N ILE A 29 -8.28 42.98 3.18
CA ILE A 29 -9.07 44.21 3.25
C ILE A 29 -8.39 45.14 4.26
N VAL A 30 -7.95 46.30 3.80
CA VAL A 30 -7.74 47.45 4.68
C VAL A 30 -8.80 48.47 4.26
N ASP A 31 -9.82 48.66 5.11
CA ASP A 31 -10.92 49.62 4.94
C ASP A 31 -11.20 50.20 6.35
N THR A 32 -11.62 51.45 6.54
CA THR A 32 -12.91 52.00 6.11
C THR A 32 -12.84 53.50 5.87
N GLN A 33 -12.98 53.94 4.61
CA GLN A 33 -13.90 55.03 4.24
C GLN A 33 -13.83 55.35 2.73
N SER A 34 -14.96 55.11 2.08
CA SER A 34 -15.39 55.61 0.78
C SER A 34 -14.98 54.80 -0.46
N ALA A 35 -15.97 54.72 -1.35
CA ALA A 35 -15.86 54.20 -2.70
C ALA A 35 -14.71 54.88 -3.46
N ALA A 36 -13.55 54.23 -3.56
CA ALA A 36 -12.42 54.68 -4.39
C ALA A 36 -11.52 53.49 -4.77
N ALA A 37 -10.77 53.64 -5.86
CA ALA A 37 -10.07 52.61 -6.62
C ALA A 37 -9.30 51.55 -5.79
N GLY A 38 -9.63 50.26 -5.97
CA GLY A 38 -8.92 49.13 -5.35
C GLY A 38 -8.00 48.39 -6.35
N ILE A 39 -6.89 47.82 -5.88
CA ILE A 39 -6.00 46.96 -6.70
C ILE A 39 -6.23 45.49 -6.32
N SER A 40 -7.03 44.79 -7.11
CA SER A 40 -7.34 43.38 -6.88
C SER A 40 -6.28 42.46 -7.52
N LEU A 41 -5.39 41.88 -6.71
CA LEU A 41 -4.39 40.88 -7.14
C LEU A 41 -4.93 39.44 -7.07
N VAL A 42 -5.97 39.13 -7.85
CA VAL A 42 -6.51 37.77 -7.88
C VAL A 42 -5.80 36.96 -8.96
N LYS A 43 -5.25 35.77 -8.63
CA LYS A 43 -4.55 34.90 -9.59
C LYS A 43 -5.49 34.39 -10.71
N ALA A 44 -6.81 34.61 -10.60
CA ALA A 44 -7.82 34.22 -11.60
C ALA A 44 -9.15 35.01 -11.59
N SER A 45 -9.18 36.34 -11.76
CA SER A 45 -10.48 37.03 -11.98
C SER A 45 -10.47 38.07 -13.11
N GLU A 46 -11.58 38.13 -13.85
CA GLU A 46 -11.84 39.09 -14.94
C GLU A 46 -12.04 40.55 -14.44
N ARG A 47 -12.09 40.77 -13.11
CA ARG A 47 -12.28 42.09 -12.49
C ARG A 47 -10.97 42.65 -11.91
N ASN A 48 -9.90 42.61 -12.69
CA ASN A 48 -8.68 43.33 -12.35
C ASN A 48 -8.85 44.80 -12.78
N VAL A 49 -8.74 45.74 -11.83
CA VAL A 49 -8.86 47.20 -12.08
C VAL A 49 -7.79 47.72 -13.03
N LEU A 50 -6.69 46.97 -13.19
CA LEU A 50 -5.62 47.28 -14.13
C LEU A 50 -5.93 46.80 -15.56
N GLY A 51 -7.04 46.10 -15.80
CA GLY A 51 -7.42 45.59 -17.14
C GLY A 51 -6.47 44.52 -17.69
N VAL A 52 -5.51 44.06 -16.90
CA VAL A 52 -4.48 43.11 -17.34
C VAL A 52 -4.91 41.68 -17.02
N ARG A 53 -5.05 40.85 -18.06
CA ARG A 53 -5.15 39.39 -17.96
C ARG A 53 -3.77 38.79 -17.63
N GLN A 54 -3.18 39.14 -16.49
CA GLN A 54 -1.93 38.53 -16.02
C GLN A 54 -2.22 37.70 -14.76
N SER A 55 -1.80 36.43 -14.78
CA SER A 55 -2.06 35.43 -13.76
C SER A 55 -1.00 35.38 -12.64
N SER A 56 -0.05 36.31 -12.62
CA SER A 56 1.12 36.31 -11.73
C SER A 56 1.43 37.72 -11.23
N VAL A 57 1.64 37.87 -9.91
CA VAL A 57 2.07 39.13 -9.29
C VAL A 57 3.47 39.53 -9.78
N ILE A 58 4.32 38.55 -10.09
CA ILE A 58 5.65 38.77 -10.66
C ILE A 58 5.55 39.36 -12.06
N ALA A 59 4.60 38.89 -12.88
CA ALA A 59 4.36 39.47 -14.20
C ALA A 59 3.98 40.96 -14.11
N MET A 60 3.27 41.37 -13.06
CA MET A 60 2.94 42.77 -12.80
C MET A 60 4.14 43.60 -12.36
N VAL A 61 5.03 43.02 -11.53
CA VAL A 61 6.31 43.66 -11.17
C VAL A 61 7.18 43.89 -12.42
N LEU A 62 7.25 42.90 -13.30
CA LEU A 62 8.07 42.92 -14.53
C LEU A 62 7.52 43.81 -15.65
N ASN A 63 6.21 44.08 -15.67
CA ASN A 63 5.60 44.87 -16.73
C ASN A 63 5.76 46.38 -16.46
N GLU A 64 6.81 46.98 -17.00
CA GLU A 64 7.08 48.42 -16.88
C GLU A 64 6.01 49.29 -17.55
N ASN A 65 5.32 48.75 -18.56
CA ASN A 65 4.29 49.43 -19.35
C ASN A 65 2.88 49.32 -18.76
N LEU A 66 2.73 48.65 -17.61
CA LEU A 66 1.45 48.53 -16.93
C LEU A 66 0.99 49.95 -16.55
N PRO A 67 -0.09 50.47 -17.16
CA PRO A 67 -0.47 51.85 -16.95
C PRO A 67 -0.97 51.98 -15.51
N LEU A 68 -0.10 52.47 -14.63
CA LEU A 68 -0.49 53.00 -13.32
C LEU A 68 -1.17 54.37 -13.47
N HIS A 69 -1.74 54.66 -14.65
CA HIS A 69 -2.35 55.93 -15.01
C HIS A 69 -3.79 55.99 -14.52
N GLY A 70 -3.92 56.27 -13.23
CA GLY A 70 -4.89 57.23 -12.73
C GLY A 70 -4.12 58.33 -12.01
N ALA A 71 -4.55 59.58 -12.11
CA ALA A 71 -3.98 60.69 -11.34
C ALA A 71 -3.99 60.45 -9.81
N GLU A 72 -4.67 59.40 -9.36
CA GLU A 72 -4.86 58.99 -7.96
C GLU A 72 -3.77 58.04 -7.41
N LEU A 73 -2.98 57.34 -8.24
CA LEU A 73 -1.91 56.42 -7.76
C LEU A 73 -0.57 57.13 -7.47
N ALA A 74 -0.46 58.42 -7.82
CA ALA A 74 0.79 59.18 -7.78
C ALA A 74 1.21 59.67 -6.37
N HIS A 75 0.55 59.23 -5.29
CA HIS A 75 0.64 59.89 -3.97
C HIS A 75 0.90 58.97 -2.77
N PHE A 76 1.47 57.78 -2.95
CA PHE A 76 1.89 56.96 -1.79
C PHE A 76 3.32 57.29 -1.37
N ALA A 77 3.46 58.16 -0.36
CA ALA A 77 4.76 58.57 0.19
C ALA A 77 5.46 57.46 1.00
N SER A 78 4.73 56.40 1.37
CA SER A 78 5.25 55.25 2.13
C SER A 78 4.42 53.98 1.89
N LEU A 79 4.96 52.82 2.27
CA LEU A 79 4.19 51.57 2.32
C LEU A 79 2.95 51.70 3.23
N ALA A 80 3.06 52.44 4.33
CA ALA A 80 1.93 52.66 5.22
C ALA A 80 0.79 53.43 4.54
N ASP A 81 1.11 54.32 3.59
CA ASP A 81 0.11 55.05 2.80
C ASP A 81 -0.51 54.13 1.72
N LEU A 82 0.31 53.28 1.11
CA LEU A 82 -0.14 52.26 0.17
C LEU A 82 -1.15 51.28 0.80
N VAL A 83 -0.83 50.82 2.02
CA VAL A 83 -1.68 49.89 2.79
C VAL A 83 -2.97 50.59 3.23
N ARG A 84 -2.90 51.89 3.56
CA ARG A 84 -4.08 52.68 3.94
C ARG A 84 -4.97 53.07 2.76
N GLY A 85 -4.42 53.20 1.55
CA GLY A 85 -5.14 53.69 0.37
C GLY A 85 -5.46 52.64 -0.70
N CYS A 86 -5.04 51.38 -0.52
CA CYS A 86 -5.33 50.29 -1.46
C CYS A 86 -5.86 49.05 -0.73
N SER A 87 -6.91 48.44 -1.28
CA SER A 87 -7.32 47.08 -0.90
C SER A 87 -6.51 46.06 -1.70
N TRP A 88 -6.01 45.00 -1.04
CA TRP A 88 -5.27 43.93 -1.71
C TRP A 88 -5.96 42.59 -1.49
N LYS A 89 -5.99 41.75 -2.51
CA LYS A 89 -6.48 40.38 -2.35
C LYS A 89 -5.31 39.44 -2.58
N VAL A 90 -4.94 38.67 -1.56
CA VAL A 90 -3.84 37.70 -1.66
C VAL A 90 -4.34 36.33 -1.24
N GLU A 91 -4.02 35.32 -2.04
CA GLU A 91 -4.57 33.96 -1.90
C GLU A 91 -3.80 33.10 -0.89
N ASP A 92 -2.50 33.36 -0.71
CA ASP A 92 -1.60 32.59 0.13
C ASP A 92 -0.46 33.45 0.69
N ALA A 93 0.25 32.97 1.71
CA ALA A 93 1.49 33.56 2.23
C ALA A 93 2.73 32.89 1.60
N SER A 94 2.67 32.67 0.28
CA SER A 94 3.75 32.02 -0.47
C SER A 94 4.92 32.98 -0.75
N PRO A 95 6.13 32.43 -1.00
CA PRO A 95 7.30 33.21 -1.39
C PRO A 95 7.05 34.18 -2.56
N ASP A 96 6.30 33.76 -3.58
CA ASP A 96 5.94 34.57 -4.75
C ASP A 96 4.96 35.70 -4.43
N SER A 97 3.92 35.41 -3.66
CA SER A 97 2.94 36.42 -3.24
C SER A 97 3.60 37.51 -2.39
N VAL A 98 4.40 37.13 -1.39
CA VAL A 98 5.05 38.08 -0.47
C VAL A 98 6.06 38.96 -1.18
N THR A 99 6.97 38.36 -1.96
CA THR A 99 7.99 39.12 -2.69
C THR A 99 7.36 40.00 -3.77
N GLY A 100 6.36 39.47 -4.47
CA GLY A 100 5.64 40.22 -5.50
C GLY A 100 4.95 41.47 -4.94
N VAL A 101 4.28 41.35 -3.78
CA VAL A 101 3.65 42.50 -3.11
C VAL A 101 4.71 43.49 -2.64
N LEU A 102 5.81 43.03 -2.04
CA LEU A 102 6.89 43.91 -1.58
C LEU A 102 7.49 44.73 -2.72
N PHE A 103 7.77 44.08 -3.86
CA PHE A 103 8.34 44.73 -5.03
C PHE A 103 7.36 45.66 -5.75
N LEU A 104 6.09 45.27 -5.82
CA LEU A 104 5.04 46.14 -6.35
C LEU A 104 4.86 47.38 -5.46
N ALA A 105 4.89 47.21 -4.14
CA ALA A 105 4.81 48.32 -3.20
C ALA A 105 5.99 49.28 -3.33
N ALA A 106 7.23 48.78 -3.47
CA ALA A 106 8.39 49.62 -3.73
C ALA A 106 8.19 50.48 -4.99
N ARG A 107 7.74 49.84 -6.08
CA ARG A 107 7.45 50.53 -7.35
C ARG A 107 6.34 51.58 -7.21
N LEU A 108 5.26 51.29 -6.50
CA LEU A 108 4.15 52.21 -6.26
C LEU A 108 4.54 53.39 -5.36
N SER A 109 5.53 53.21 -4.48
CA SER A 109 6.15 54.29 -3.69
C SER A 109 7.25 55.06 -4.44
N GLY A 110 7.41 54.84 -5.75
CA GLY A 110 8.43 55.52 -6.56
C GLY A 110 9.86 55.05 -6.31
N VAL A 111 10.03 53.91 -5.62
CA VAL A 111 11.34 53.32 -5.31
C VAL A 111 11.70 52.28 -6.37
N SER A 112 12.76 52.55 -7.13
CA SER A 112 13.26 51.59 -8.12
C SER A 112 13.95 50.41 -7.44
N LEU A 113 13.60 49.19 -7.87
CA LEU A 113 14.32 47.98 -7.48
C LEU A 113 15.76 48.03 -8.00
N PRO A 114 16.78 47.85 -7.14
CA PRO A 114 18.17 47.76 -7.60
C PRO A 114 18.36 46.57 -8.56
N ASP A 115 19.17 46.74 -9.60
CA ASP A 115 19.40 45.68 -10.60
C ASP A 115 19.93 44.39 -9.97
N ALA A 116 20.86 44.48 -9.01
CA ALA A 116 21.37 43.31 -8.29
C ALA A 116 20.27 42.53 -7.54
N VAL A 117 19.30 43.23 -6.94
CA VAL A 117 18.16 42.60 -6.27
C VAL A 117 17.24 41.98 -7.31
N ARG A 118 16.94 42.72 -8.39
CA ARG A 118 16.09 42.27 -9.49
C ARG A 118 16.62 40.97 -10.11
N ASP A 119 17.91 40.95 -10.45
CA ASP A 119 18.56 39.88 -11.18
C ASP A 119 18.75 38.60 -10.35
N GLN A 120 18.82 38.72 -9.01
CA GLN A 120 18.90 37.56 -8.11
C GLN A 120 17.52 37.05 -7.69
N TRP A 121 16.64 37.95 -7.24
CA TRP A 121 15.36 37.57 -6.64
C TRP A 121 14.31 37.19 -7.66
N LEU A 122 14.17 37.92 -8.77
CA LEU A 122 13.11 37.61 -9.73
C LEU A 122 13.25 36.22 -10.35
N PRO A 123 14.44 35.73 -10.75
CA PRO A 123 14.59 34.36 -11.25
C PRO A 123 14.24 33.30 -10.19
N ALA A 124 14.70 33.48 -8.95
CA ALA A 124 14.44 32.53 -7.86
C ALA A 124 12.94 32.42 -7.56
N ILE A 125 12.26 33.56 -7.41
CA ILE A 125 10.82 33.60 -7.11
C ILE A 125 9.99 33.17 -8.32
N SER A 126 10.37 33.54 -9.55
CA SER A 126 9.69 33.06 -10.76
C SER A 126 9.87 31.56 -10.97
N GLY A 127 11.02 31.02 -10.56
CA GLY A 127 11.29 29.58 -10.53
C GLY A 127 10.38 28.87 -9.55
N TRP A 128 10.24 29.43 -8.34
CA TRP A 128 9.31 28.94 -7.32
C TRP A 128 7.85 28.99 -7.79
N GLU A 129 7.36 30.12 -8.31
CA GLU A 129 5.98 30.25 -8.79
C GLU A 129 5.64 29.21 -9.87
N ARG A 130 6.60 28.93 -10.76
CA ARG A 130 6.42 28.00 -11.88
C ARG A 130 6.48 26.53 -11.48
N THR A 131 7.33 26.19 -10.52
CA THR A 131 7.68 24.79 -10.22
C THR A 131 7.23 24.35 -8.83
N GLY A 132 7.16 25.26 -7.87
CA GLY A 132 6.94 24.99 -6.44
C GLY A 132 8.06 24.15 -5.82
N VAL A 133 9.25 24.14 -6.44
CA VAL A 133 10.39 23.28 -6.07
C VAL A 133 11.68 24.06 -6.20
N VAL A 134 12.66 23.72 -5.36
CA VAL A 134 14.03 24.23 -5.42
C VAL A 134 15.02 23.07 -5.52
N ASP A 135 16.20 23.31 -6.08
CA ASP A 135 17.28 22.33 -6.08
C ASP A 135 17.93 22.22 -4.68
N ARG A 136 18.63 21.10 -4.43
CA ARG A 136 19.40 20.94 -3.18
C ARG A 136 20.60 21.90 -3.16
N PRO A 137 21.03 22.40 -1.99
CA PRO A 137 20.45 22.18 -0.66
C PRO A 137 19.23 23.09 -0.37
N GLU A 138 18.06 22.49 -0.09
CA GLU A 138 16.83 23.25 0.21
C GLU A 138 16.95 24.16 1.44
N GLU A 139 17.78 23.80 2.43
CA GLU A 139 18.04 24.58 3.64
C GLU A 139 18.81 25.89 3.41
N ARG A 140 19.30 26.12 2.19
CA ARG A 140 19.91 27.38 1.76
C ARG A 140 19.01 28.20 0.85
N SER A 141 17.88 27.64 0.43
CA SER A 141 17.00 28.31 -0.51
C SER A 141 15.95 29.14 0.23
N TRP A 142 15.96 30.46 0.03
CA TRP A 142 14.99 31.37 0.64
C TRP A 142 13.54 30.96 0.35
N PRO A 143 13.14 30.62 -0.90
CA PRO A 143 11.77 30.18 -1.17
C PRO A 143 11.34 28.95 -0.35
N ALA A 144 12.21 27.95 -0.19
CA ALA A 144 11.87 26.77 0.61
C ALA A 144 11.76 27.10 2.10
N LEU A 145 12.70 27.88 2.63
CA LEU A 145 12.67 28.37 4.01
C LEU A 145 11.43 29.23 4.30
N ALA A 146 11.10 30.14 3.39
CA ALA A 146 9.94 31.02 3.50
C ALA A 146 8.61 30.24 3.43
N ALA A 147 8.53 29.22 2.57
CA ALA A 147 7.37 28.33 2.51
C ALA A 147 7.20 27.51 3.80
N ALA A 148 8.28 26.95 4.36
CA ALA A 148 8.22 26.25 5.64
C ALA A 148 7.82 27.19 6.79
N LEU A 149 8.40 28.40 6.83
CA LEU A 149 8.08 29.41 7.82
C LEU A 149 6.60 29.79 7.79
N SER A 150 6.05 30.05 6.61
CA SER A 150 4.64 30.43 6.48
C SER A 150 3.71 29.30 6.92
N HIS A 151 4.05 28.04 6.62
CA HIS A 151 3.28 26.88 7.03
C HIS A 151 3.36 26.56 8.53
N SER A 152 4.47 26.90 9.19
CA SER A 152 4.67 26.63 10.63
C SER A 152 3.57 27.20 11.54
N VAL A 153 2.92 28.30 11.11
CA VAL A 153 1.87 28.99 11.89
C VAL A 153 0.46 28.83 11.33
N LEU A 154 0.31 28.15 10.19
CA LEU A 154 -0.98 27.91 9.55
C LEU A 154 -1.82 26.80 10.22
N GLY A 155 -1.25 26.12 11.22
CA GLY A 155 -1.92 25.23 12.18
C GLY A 155 -2.34 23.87 11.64
N ASP A 156 -2.63 22.95 12.56
CA ASP A 156 -3.21 21.63 12.28
C ASP A 156 -4.70 21.80 11.88
N ARG A 157 -5.05 21.37 10.65
CA ARG A 157 -6.36 21.65 10.04
C ARG A 157 -7.10 20.37 9.72
N SER A 158 -7.91 19.92 10.66
CA SER A 158 -8.89 18.87 10.40
C SER A 158 -10.02 19.28 9.45
N VAL A 159 -10.18 20.57 9.08
CA VAL A 159 -11.40 21.06 8.37
C VAL A 159 -11.15 22.11 7.26
N GLY A 160 -9.96 22.19 6.66
CA GLY A 160 -9.76 22.98 5.43
C GLY A 160 -9.89 24.52 5.50
N VAL A 161 -10.31 25.10 6.64
CA VAL A 161 -10.44 26.55 6.84
C VAL A 161 -9.23 27.13 7.58
N VAL A 162 -8.54 28.11 6.97
CA VAL A 162 -7.47 28.87 7.62
C VAL A 162 -8.10 29.83 8.63
N ARG A 163 -7.69 29.83 9.90
CA ARG A 163 -8.08 30.90 10.83
C ARG A 163 -7.40 32.21 10.44
N HIS A 164 -8.14 33.32 10.51
CA HIS A 164 -7.64 34.66 10.15
C HIS A 164 -6.26 34.96 10.74
N GLY A 165 -6.15 34.86 12.07
CA GLY A 165 -4.94 35.23 12.80
C GLY A 165 -3.74 34.37 12.41
N SER A 166 -3.95 33.10 12.07
CA SER A 166 -2.88 32.22 11.57
C SER A 166 -2.40 32.66 10.19
N PHE A 167 -3.30 33.09 9.31
CA PHE A 167 -2.94 33.64 8.01
C PHE A 167 -2.18 34.97 8.14
N CYS A 168 -2.70 35.91 8.95
CA CYS A 168 -2.02 37.18 9.21
C CYS A 168 -0.60 36.96 9.75
N ARG A 169 -0.47 36.03 10.69
CA ARG A 169 0.84 35.67 11.26
C ARG A 169 1.77 35.07 10.20
N ALA A 170 1.28 34.15 9.36
CA ALA A 170 2.08 33.57 8.27
C ALA A 170 2.57 34.65 7.31
N TRP A 171 1.67 35.57 6.93
CA TRP A 171 1.99 36.71 6.06
C TRP A 171 3.04 37.63 6.67
N GLN A 172 2.83 38.07 7.92
CA GLN A 172 3.76 38.94 8.64
C GLN A 172 5.15 38.30 8.81
N MET A 173 5.21 37.02 9.19
CA MET A 173 6.48 36.32 9.38
C MET A 173 7.24 36.18 8.06
N THR A 174 6.55 35.83 6.98
CA THR A 174 7.17 35.64 5.67
C THR A 174 7.62 36.98 5.06
N MET A 175 6.82 38.05 5.25
CA MET A 175 7.20 39.41 4.85
C MET A 175 8.40 39.91 5.65
N GLY A 176 8.40 39.72 6.97
CA GLY A 176 9.53 40.02 7.84
C GLY A 176 10.80 39.28 7.42
N PHE A 177 10.67 38.01 7.03
CA PHE A 177 11.79 37.22 6.51
C PHE A 177 12.30 37.72 5.15
N ALA A 178 11.41 38.16 4.25
CA ALA A 178 11.81 38.77 2.97
C ALA A 178 12.61 40.06 3.21
N VAL A 179 12.14 40.92 4.12
CA VAL A 179 12.83 42.16 4.49
C VAL A 179 14.17 41.88 5.16
N GLU A 180 14.23 40.93 6.10
CA GLU A 180 15.47 40.49 6.75
C GLU A 180 16.52 40.06 5.71
N ALA A 181 16.12 39.18 4.78
CA ALA A 181 17.01 38.66 3.74
C ALA A 181 17.49 39.74 2.75
N LEU A 182 16.59 40.64 2.32
CA LEU A 182 16.92 41.72 1.39
C LEU A 182 17.90 42.72 2.01
N ARG A 183 17.67 43.13 3.27
CA ARG A 183 18.55 44.06 4.00
C ARG A 183 19.92 43.45 4.30
N ALA A 184 19.96 42.14 4.53
CA ALA A 184 21.20 41.40 4.74
C ALA A 184 21.95 41.10 3.43
N GLY A 185 21.35 41.43 2.27
CA GLY A 185 21.94 41.21 0.95
C GLY A 185 22.14 39.74 0.61
N TRP A 186 21.27 38.85 1.13
CA TRP A 186 21.38 37.42 0.85
C TRP A 186 20.94 37.07 -0.57
N ASP A 187 21.65 36.13 -1.17
CA ASP A 187 21.20 35.45 -2.38
C ASP A 187 20.03 34.52 -2.02
N PRO A 188 18.83 34.70 -2.61
CA PRO A 188 17.67 33.87 -2.31
C PRO A 188 17.82 32.42 -2.76
N ALA A 189 18.73 32.11 -3.69
CA ALA A 189 19.03 30.75 -4.09
C ALA A 189 20.04 30.08 -3.13
N GLU A 190 20.92 30.85 -2.49
CA GLU A 190 22.01 30.34 -1.65
C GLU A 190 22.30 31.23 -0.43
N ILE A 191 21.45 31.15 0.59
CA ILE A 191 21.70 31.79 1.88
C ILE A 191 22.93 31.15 2.55
N PRO A 192 23.94 31.94 2.96
CA PRO A 192 25.12 31.44 3.62
C PRO A 192 24.80 30.67 4.92
N VAL A 193 25.56 29.62 5.20
CA VAL A 193 25.42 28.86 6.47
C VAL A 193 25.67 29.77 7.69
N SER A 194 26.65 30.68 7.56
CA SER A 194 26.99 31.67 8.58
C SER A 194 26.03 32.85 8.68
N ALA A 195 24.98 32.91 7.84
CA ALA A 195 23.97 33.94 7.95
C ALA A 195 23.22 33.81 9.27
N ASP A 196 22.97 34.95 9.90
CA ASP A 196 22.25 35.07 11.16
C ASP A 196 21.04 35.99 10.97
N GLY A 197 19.94 35.64 11.61
CA GLY A 197 18.64 36.27 11.40
C GLY A 197 17.57 35.58 12.24
N SER A 198 16.70 36.38 12.84
CA SER A 198 15.65 35.90 13.73
C SER A 198 14.59 35.10 12.96
N TYR A 199 14.26 35.53 11.74
CA TYR A 199 13.34 34.81 10.87
C TYR A 199 14.04 33.66 10.17
N LEU A 200 15.32 33.81 9.80
CA LEU A 200 16.12 32.72 9.25
C LEU A 200 16.21 31.52 10.22
N ALA A 201 16.47 31.77 11.50
CA ALA A 201 16.53 30.72 12.52
C ALA A 201 15.19 29.98 12.66
N GLN A 202 14.08 30.72 12.69
CA GLN A 202 12.73 30.14 12.72
C GLN A 202 12.42 29.34 11.44
N ALA A 203 12.80 29.86 10.27
CA ALA A 203 12.57 29.20 9.00
C ALA A 203 13.37 27.90 8.86
N ARG A 204 14.62 27.88 9.35
CA ARG A 204 15.44 26.66 9.42
C ARG A 204 14.81 25.61 10.32
N ALA A 205 14.39 26.01 11.53
CA ALA A 205 13.71 25.11 12.46
C ALA A 205 12.40 24.55 11.87
N ALA A 206 11.59 25.39 11.23
CA ALA A 206 10.37 24.96 10.56
C ALA A 206 10.64 23.97 9.41
N LEU A 207 11.66 24.23 8.59
CA LEU A 207 12.05 23.35 7.50
C LEU A 207 12.58 22.00 8.01
N GLU A 208 13.39 22.00 9.07
CA GLU A 208 13.85 20.78 9.74
C GLU A 208 12.69 19.95 10.30
N GLU A 209 11.70 20.60 10.91
CA GLU A 209 10.50 19.93 11.38
C GLU A 209 9.70 19.32 10.22
N GLU A 210 9.51 20.05 9.12
CA GLU A 210 8.85 19.52 7.92
C GLU A 210 9.63 18.35 7.31
N ARG A 211 10.97 18.37 7.34
CA ARG A 211 11.82 17.25 6.91
C ARG A 211 11.57 16.02 7.78
N ALA A 212 11.60 16.17 9.10
CA ALA A 212 11.33 15.08 10.03
C ALA A 212 9.89 14.53 9.90
N ARG A 213 8.91 15.38 9.56
CA ARG A 213 7.55 14.94 9.24
C ARG A 213 7.51 14.14 7.93
N TYR A 214 8.19 14.60 6.89
CA TYR A 214 8.29 13.88 5.62
C TYR A 214 8.93 12.50 5.80
N GLU A 215 10.06 12.42 6.51
CA GLU A 215 10.77 11.17 6.76
C GLU A 215 9.91 10.15 7.54
N ARG A 216 9.13 10.61 8.53
CA ARG A 216 8.16 9.76 9.23
C ARG A 216 7.07 9.23 8.31
N LYS A 217 6.62 10.01 7.33
CA LYS A 217 5.59 9.58 6.37
C LYS A 217 6.09 8.50 5.43
N LEU A 218 7.36 8.54 5.03
CA LEU A 218 7.94 7.63 4.02
C LEU A 218 7.78 6.14 4.35
N TYR A 219 7.93 5.75 5.62
CA TYR A 219 7.87 4.35 6.05
C TYR A 219 6.51 3.67 5.83
N ALA A 220 5.43 4.44 5.65
CA ALA A 220 4.08 3.92 5.48
C ALA A 220 3.52 4.13 4.06
N GLN A 221 4.30 4.67 3.12
CA GLN A 221 3.77 5.04 1.79
C GLN A 221 3.99 3.98 0.73
N GLN A 222 3.04 3.94 -0.22
CA GLN A 222 3.18 3.16 -1.43
C GLN A 222 4.02 3.94 -2.46
N VAL A 223 5.18 3.37 -2.77
CA VAL A 223 6.06 3.84 -3.84
C VAL A 223 5.73 3.09 -5.12
N HIS A 224 5.47 3.86 -6.18
CA HIS A 224 5.17 3.34 -7.50
C HIS A 224 6.18 3.83 -8.54
N GLN A 225 6.28 3.12 -9.65
CA GLN A 225 6.96 3.59 -10.84
C GLN A 225 5.97 3.68 -11.99
N LEU A 226 5.95 4.84 -12.64
CA LEU A 226 4.99 5.19 -13.68
C LEU A 226 5.72 5.61 -14.96
N SER A 227 5.16 5.29 -16.11
CA SER A 227 5.63 5.73 -17.43
C SER A 227 4.77 6.88 -17.91
N LEU A 228 5.27 8.11 -17.80
CA LEU A 228 4.53 9.31 -18.18
C LEU A 228 4.96 9.84 -19.56
N PRO A 229 4.05 10.46 -20.32
CA PRO A 229 4.40 11.13 -21.57
C PRO A 229 5.32 12.32 -21.30
N MET A 230 6.37 12.42 -22.12
CA MET A 230 7.26 13.58 -22.17
C MET A 230 6.62 14.65 -23.06
N LYS A 231 6.80 15.91 -22.66
CA LYS A 231 6.35 17.07 -23.43
C LYS A 231 7.01 17.06 -24.81
N GLU A 232 6.21 17.38 -25.84
CA GLU A 232 6.66 17.76 -27.19
C GLU A 232 7.47 16.73 -27.99
N CYS A 233 7.63 15.48 -27.53
CA CYS A 233 8.48 14.50 -28.22
C CYS A 233 7.87 13.12 -28.42
N GLY A 234 6.60 12.90 -28.06
CA GLY A 234 5.89 11.62 -28.23
C GLY A 234 6.50 10.43 -27.46
N ARG A 235 7.58 10.65 -26.71
CA ARG A 235 8.26 9.65 -25.90
C ARG A 235 7.66 9.58 -24.51
N ARG A 236 7.91 8.49 -23.81
CA ARG A 236 7.55 8.33 -22.40
C ARG A 236 8.80 8.25 -21.54
N ARG A 237 8.67 8.70 -20.29
CA ARG A 237 9.71 8.69 -19.27
C ARG A 237 9.21 7.89 -18.09
N LEU A 238 10.01 6.93 -17.67
CA LEU A 238 9.82 6.26 -16.41
C LEU A 238 10.19 7.20 -15.26
N VAL A 239 9.32 7.25 -14.25
CA VAL A 239 9.50 8.10 -13.09
C VAL A 239 9.00 7.43 -11.81
N ASP A 240 9.54 7.84 -10.67
CA ASP A 240 9.06 7.43 -9.36
C ASP A 240 7.85 8.26 -8.93
N ALA A 241 6.92 7.61 -8.27
CA ALA A 241 5.69 8.16 -7.76
C ALA A 241 5.53 7.79 -6.28
N ILE A 242 5.00 8.70 -5.48
CA ILE A 242 4.62 8.42 -4.10
C ILE A 242 3.18 8.86 -3.86
N VAL A 243 2.40 7.96 -3.25
CA VAL A 243 1.08 8.27 -2.73
C VAL A 243 1.24 8.53 -1.24
N THR A 244 0.78 9.70 -0.77
CA THR A 244 0.89 10.09 0.64
C THR A 244 -0.37 10.75 1.15
N SER A 245 -0.65 10.58 2.43
CA SER A 245 -1.68 11.34 3.12
C SER A 245 -1.13 12.67 3.67
N GLU A 246 -1.96 13.71 3.59
CA GLU A 246 -1.73 15.03 4.15
C GLU A 246 -2.88 15.34 5.11
N SER A 247 -2.72 14.93 6.38
CA SER A 247 -3.60 15.37 7.48
C SER A 247 -3.28 16.81 7.91
N GLU A 248 -2.02 17.22 7.77
CA GLU A 248 -1.49 18.53 8.12
C GLU A 248 -0.86 19.17 6.88
N PHE A 249 -1.13 20.45 6.63
CA PHE A 249 -0.57 21.17 5.49
C PHE A 249 0.93 21.41 5.64
N THR A 250 1.71 20.78 4.77
CA THR A 250 3.18 20.93 4.74
C THR A 250 3.61 21.68 3.49
N GLY A 251 4.35 22.77 3.65
CA GLY A 251 4.73 23.66 2.55
C GLY A 251 5.82 23.05 1.68
N SER A 252 6.78 22.35 2.30
CA SER A 252 7.98 21.84 1.63
C SER A 252 7.92 20.34 1.32
N LEU A 253 6.80 19.66 1.58
CA LEU A 253 6.65 18.22 1.27
C LEU A 253 7.01 17.91 -0.18
N LYS A 254 6.55 18.73 -1.11
CA LYS A 254 6.88 18.61 -2.53
C LYS A 254 8.37 18.74 -2.77
N VAL A 255 9.03 19.71 -2.11
CA VAL A 255 10.48 19.94 -2.23
C VAL A 255 11.24 18.69 -1.78
N PHE A 256 10.94 18.16 -0.59
CA PHE A 256 11.60 16.96 -0.08
C PHE A 256 11.34 15.75 -0.97
N ALA A 257 10.08 15.50 -1.36
CA ALA A 257 9.74 14.38 -2.24
C ALA A 257 10.43 14.46 -3.60
N ARG A 258 10.48 15.65 -4.23
CA ARG A 258 11.17 15.84 -5.52
C ARG A 258 12.69 15.70 -5.42
N ASN A 259 13.27 15.94 -4.25
CA ASN A 259 14.71 15.90 -4.05
C ASN A 259 15.17 14.60 -3.37
N ASP A 260 14.28 13.69 -2.97
CA ASP A 260 14.63 12.44 -2.30
C ASP A 260 15.32 11.44 -3.25
N ARG A 261 16.66 11.44 -3.21
CA ARG A 261 17.48 10.51 -3.98
C ARG A 261 17.73 9.19 -3.26
N THR A 262 17.30 9.06 -2.00
CA THR A 262 17.60 7.89 -1.16
C THR A 262 16.48 6.87 -1.25
N HIS A 263 15.23 7.30 -1.15
CA HIS A 263 14.08 6.39 -1.12
C HIS A 263 13.37 6.26 -2.47
N ALA A 264 13.60 7.18 -3.41
CA ALA A 264 13.10 7.05 -4.78
C ALA A 264 13.92 5.99 -5.54
N PRO A 265 13.31 4.89 -6.05
CA PRO A 265 14.02 3.78 -6.68
C PRO A 265 14.95 4.16 -7.84
N LEU A 266 14.62 5.20 -8.62
CA LEU A 266 15.46 5.68 -9.73
C LEU A 266 16.51 6.70 -9.29
N GLY A 267 16.57 7.05 -8.00
CA GLY A 267 17.53 7.99 -7.43
C GLY A 267 17.35 9.44 -7.90
N ARG A 268 16.17 9.79 -8.43
CA ARG A 268 15.88 11.10 -9.05
C ARG A 268 14.82 11.91 -8.31
N GLY A 269 14.37 11.44 -7.15
CA GLY A 269 13.19 11.99 -6.47
C GLY A 269 11.88 11.49 -7.06
N PHE A 270 10.82 11.60 -6.26
CA PHE A 270 9.47 11.27 -6.66
C PHE A 270 8.97 12.34 -7.65
N THR A 271 8.94 12.03 -8.94
CA THR A 271 8.47 12.93 -9.99
C THR A 271 6.95 13.01 -10.04
N VAL A 272 6.22 12.02 -9.55
CA VAL A 272 4.76 12.09 -9.36
C VAL A 272 4.47 12.09 -7.86
N LEU A 273 3.62 13.00 -7.41
CA LEU A 273 3.19 13.08 -6.03
C LEU A 273 1.66 13.06 -6.01
N VAL A 274 1.09 12.06 -5.34
CA VAL A 274 -0.33 11.96 -5.07
C VAL A 274 -0.55 12.28 -3.60
N ILE A 275 -1.28 13.36 -3.33
CA ILE A 275 -1.62 13.80 -1.99
C ILE A 275 -3.09 13.50 -1.73
N VAL A 276 -3.37 12.70 -0.71
CA VAL A 276 -4.72 12.38 -0.21
C VAL A 276 -4.96 13.14 1.08
N ARG A 277 -6.07 13.87 1.22
CA ARG A 277 -6.41 14.63 2.42
C ARG A 277 -7.55 13.95 3.16
N PRO A 278 -7.27 13.08 4.15
CA PRO A 278 -8.30 12.26 4.80
C PRO A 278 -9.30 13.09 5.62
N GLY A 279 -8.95 14.33 5.99
CA GLY A 279 -9.85 15.26 6.67
C GLY A 279 -10.97 15.82 5.77
N ILE A 280 -10.91 15.60 4.46
CA ILE A 280 -11.97 15.93 3.50
C ILE A 280 -12.49 14.59 2.96
N LYS A 281 -13.75 14.26 3.27
CA LYS A 281 -14.33 13.01 2.75
C LYS A 281 -14.46 13.08 1.23
N GLU A 282 -14.39 11.94 0.56
CA GLU A 282 -14.66 11.84 -0.89
C GLU A 282 -16.04 12.41 -1.25
N THR A 283 -16.98 12.35 -0.31
CA THR A 283 -18.35 12.86 -0.41
C THR A 283 -18.46 14.36 -0.09
N GLU A 284 -17.36 15.04 0.21
CA GLU A 284 -17.35 16.45 0.55
C GLU A 284 -16.65 17.28 -0.55
N PRO A 285 -17.25 18.42 -0.95
CA PRO A 285 -16.60 19.50 -1.67
C PRO A 285 -15.12 19.75 -1.29
N GLY A 286 -14.15 19.51 -2.20
CA GLY A 286 -12.76 19.92 -1.96
C GLY A 286 -11.65 19.21 -2.75
N ASN A 287 -10.42 19.70 -2.57
CA ASN A 287 -9.18 19.07 -3.07
C ASN A 287 -8.80 17.85 -2.21
N TRP A 288 -9.71 16.91 -1.96
CA TRP A 288 -9.43 15.70 -1.19
C TRP A 288 -8.32 14.85 -1.83
N VAL A 289 -8.14 14.93 -3.16
CA VAL A 289 -6.96 14.38 -3.86
C VAL A 289 -6.29 15.41 -4.77
N THR A 290 -4.96 15.38 -4.79
CA THR A 290 -4.15 16.14 -5.75
C THR A 290 -3.02 15.29 -6.32
N VAL A 291 -2.95 15.17 -7.63
CA VAL A 291 -1.87 14.51 -8.38
C VAL A 291 -1.01 15.59 -9.04
N SER A 292 0.29 15.59 -8.82
CA SER A 292 1.18 16.58 -9.42
C SER A 292 2.49 15.97 -9.90
N VAL A 293 3.07 16.55 -10.96
CA VAL A 293 4.37 16.17 -11.50
C VAL A 293 5.44 17.22 -11.27
N ASP A 294 6.71 16.80 -11.16
CA ASP A 294 7.86 17.69 -11.21
C ASP A 294 7.99 18.27 -12.63
N THR A 295 7.82 19.57 -12.76
CA THR A 295 7.88 20.25 -14.05
C THR A 295 9.28 20.22 -14.66
N ARG A 296 10.34 20.08 -13.85
CA ARG A 296 11.73 19.91 -14.31
C ARG A 296 11.94 18.60 -15.06
N ALA A 297 11.09 17.59 -14.82
CA ALA A 297 11.19 16.29 -15.47
C ALA A 297 10.68 16.30 -16.93
N GLY A 298 10.01 17.37 -17.37
CA GLY A 298 9.49 17.50 -18.73
C GLY A 298 8.35 16.53 -19.06
N VAL A 299 7.56 16.12 -18.06
CA VAL A 299 6.41 15.21 -18.20
C VAL A 299 5.07 15.92 -17.94
N HIS A 300 3.94 15.29 -18.28
CA HIS A 300 2.60 15.87 -18.08
C HIS A 300 1.51 14.85 -17.70
N LEU A 301 0.40 15.37 -17.17
CA LEU A 301 -0.77 14.64 -16.67
C LEU A 301 -2.03 14.73 -17.57
N LEU A 302 -1.89 15.25 -18.79
CA LEU A 302 -3.04 15.49 -19.69
C LEU A 302 -3.89 14.23 -19.92
N ASP A 303 -3.27 13.08 -20.21
CA ASP A 303 -3.99 11.82 -20.47
C ASP A 303 -4.74 11.35 -19.22
N PHE A 304 -4.15 11.53 -18.04
CA PHE A 304 -4.79 11.21 -16.77
C PHE A 304 -6.01 12.08 -16.50
N TRP A 305 -5.90 13.39 -16.71
CA TRP A 305 -7.04 14.29 -16.57
C TRP A 305 -8.19 13.93 -17.50
N ARG A 306 -7.90 13.65 -18.79
CA ARG A 306 -8.92 13.25 -19.77
C ARG A 306 -9.67 11.99 -19.35
N GLU A 307 -8.95 11.00 -18.83
CA GLU A 307 -9.56 9.75 -18.40
C GLU A 307 -10.40 9.93 -17.13
N ILE A 308 -9.90 10.69 -16.16
CA ILE A 308 -10.66 11.01 -14.94
C ILE A 308 -11.93 11.79 -15.29
N GLU A 309 -11.86 12.76 -16.20
CA GLU A 309 -13.03 13.49 -16.69
C GLU A 309 -14.04 12.59 -17.40
N ARG A 310 -13.55 11.61 -18.19
CA ARG A 310 -14.40 10.61 -18.85
C ARG A 310 -15.08 9.70 -17.82
N MET A 311 -14.33 9.22 -16.83
CA MET A 311 -14.84 8.37 -15.75
C MET A 311 -15.87 9.10 -14.89
N GLU A 312 -15.58 10.35 -14.52
CA GLU A 312 -16.50 11.22 -13.79
C GLU A 312 -17.80 11.39 -14.60
N THR A 313 -17.71 11.75 -15.88
CA THR A 313 -18.90 11.90 -16.75
C THR A 313 -19.74 10.62 -16.81
N ALA A 314 -19.09 9.46 -16.96
CA ALA A 314 -19.79 8.18 -16.99
C ALA A 314 -20.52 7.87 -15.67
N GLU A 315 -19.96 8.26 -14.52
CA GLU A 315 -20.60 8.04 -13.23
C GLU A 315 -21.80 8.97 -13.01
N TRP A 316 -21.70 10.24 -13.43
CA TRP A 316 -22.84 11.16 -13.44
C TRP A 316 -23.99 10.63 -14.30
N ASP A 317 -23.68 10.12 -15.50
CA ASP A 317 -24.68 9.54 -16.41
C ASP A 317 -25.36 8.30 -15.79
N ARG A 318 -24.60 7.42 -15.11
CA ARG A 318 -25.15 6.24 -14.39
C ARG A 318 -26.12 6.63 -13.28
N GLN A 319 -25.83 7.71 -12.57
CA GLN A 319 -26.69 8.20 -11.49
C GLN A 319 -27.92 8.97 -12.02
N ALA A 320 -28.08 9.08 -13.34
CA ALA A 320 -29.10 9.89 -13.99
C ALA A 320 -29.10 11.36 -13.53
N VAL A 321 -27.95 11.85 -13.04
CA VAL A 321 -27.75 13.25 -12.66
C VAL A 321 -27.02 13.94 -13.81
N ARG A 322 -27.66 14.94 -14.42
CA ARG A 322 -27.02 15.68 -15.52
C ARG A 322 -25.93 16.60 -14.97
N ARG A 323 -24.72 16.45 -15.48
CA ARG A 323 -23.59 17.36 -15.19
C ARG A 323 -23.96 18.80 -15.57
N PRO A 324 -23.57 19.83 -14.79
CA PRO A 324 -23.87 21.20 -15.15
C PRO A 324 -23.33 21.59 -16.51
N PRO A 325 -24.13 22.28 -17.34
CA PRO A 325 -23.72 22.71 -18.65
C PRO A 325 -22.60 23.76 -18.53
N ARG A 326 -21.83 23.88 -19.61
CA ARG A 326 -20.85 24.96 -19.77
C ARG A 326 -21.60 26.29 -19.84
N THR A 327 -21.30 27.18 -18.92
CA THR A 327 -21.87 28.53 -18.85
C THR A 327 -20.81 29.58 -19.13
N LYS A 328 -21.22 30.83 -19.34
CA LYS A 328 -20.32 31.98 -19.39
C LYS A 328 -19.52 32.16 -18.08
N ASP A 329 -20.08 31.69 -16.97
CA ASP A 329 -19.50 31.75 -15.62
C ASP A 329 -18.61 30.53 -15.32
N SER A 330 -18.45 29.61 -16.28
CA SER A 330 -17.54 28.48 -16.15
C SER A 330 -16.09 28.93 -16.12
N ARG A 331 -15.28 28.30 -15.26
CA ARG A 331 -13.84 28.55 -15.22
C ARG A 331 -13.23 28.23 -16.59
N LEU A 332 -12.35 29.11 -17.05
CA LEU A 332 -11.53 28.87 -18.22
C LEU A 332 -10.27 28.06 -17.84
N LEU A 333 -10.09 26.89 -18.46
CA LEU A 333 -8.89 26.09 -18.38
C LEU A 333 -7.95 26.46 -19.54
N VAL A 334 -7.08 27.44 -19.29
CA VAL A 334 -6.10 27.91 -20.28
C VAL A 334 -5.15 26.77 -20.67
N GLY A 335 -4.86 26.62 -21.97
CA GLY A 335 -3.94 25.60 -22.48
C GLY A 335 -4.60 24.36 -23.09
N LEU A 336 -5.93 24.22 -22.94
CA LEU A 336 -6.71 23.17 -23.60
C LEU A 336 -7.33 23.66 -24.92
N PRO A 337 -7.75 22.78 -25.83
CA PRO A 337 -8.57 23.15 -26.99
C PRO A 337 -9.85 23.87 -26.57
N GLU A 338 -10.34 24.85 -27.35
CA GLU A 338 -11.50 25.69 -26.97
C GLU A 338 -12.74 24.89 -26.52
N HIS A 339 -12.99 23.77 -27.18
CA HIS A 339 -14.08 22.84 -26.85
C HIS A 339 -13.84 22.01 -25.58
N GLU A 340 -12.71 22.17 -24.89
CA GLU A 340 -12.35 21.57 -23.59
C GLU A 340 -12.05 22.68 -22.55
N GLN A 341 -12.11 23.97 -22.89
CA GLN A 341 -11.67 25.05 -21.98
C GLN A 341 -12.69 25.43 -20.90
N LYS A 342 -13.99 25.13 -21.06
CA LYS A 342 -15.03 25.65 -20.16
C LYS A 342 -15.63 24.53 -19.32
N TYR A 343 -15.54 24.68 -17.99
CA TYR A 343 -16.14 23.75 -17.04
C TYR A 343 -16.63 24.46 -15.77
N HIS A 344 -17.78 24.04 -15.24
CA HIS A 344 -18.39 24.71 -14.10
C HIS A 344 -17.60 24.45 -12.81
N GLN A 345 -17.21 23.21 -12.50
CA GLN A 345 -16.23 22.79 -11.47
C GLN A 345 -15.81 21.31 -11.65
N THR A 346 -15.17 20.98 -12.77
CA THR A 346 -14.70 19.62 -13.02
C THR A 346 -13.31 19.40 -12.45
N TRP A 347 -12.74 18.19 -12.55
CA TRP A 347 -11.38 17.95 -12.08
C TRP A 347 -10.46 19.02 -12.66
N TYR A 348 -9.72 19.70 -11.78
CA TYR A 348 -8.87 20.81 -12.20
C TYR A 348 -7.64 20.26 -12.91
N ILE A 349 -7.20 20.91 -13.99
CA ILE A 349 -5.87 20.73 -14.58
C ILE A 349 -5.17 22.08 -14.72
N ALA A 350 -3.91 22.16 -14.29
CA ALA A 350 -3.08 23.34 -14.48
C ALA A 350 -2.71 23.53 -15.97
N PRO A 351 -2.55 24.78 -16.48
CA PRO A 351 -2.24 25.05 -17.89
C PRO A 351 -1.00 24.33 -18.44
N GLY A 352 0.01 24.07 -17.59
CA GLY A 352 1.20 23.30 -17.95
C GLY A 352 1.04 21.78 -17.88
N HIS A 353 -0.19 21.31 -17.67
CA HIS A 353 -0.60 19.92 -17.44
C HIS A 353 0.20 19.23 -16.32
N SER A 354 0.61 19.99 -15.30
CA SER A 354 1.51 19.53 -14.23
C SER A 354 0.79 19.14 -12.94
N LEU A 355 -0.49 19.48 -12.81
CA LEU A 355 -1.27 19.22 -11.60
C LEU A 355 -2.71 18.93 -12.00
N VAL A 356 -3.25 17.87 -11.43
CA VAL A 356 -4.66 17.47 -11.48
C VAL A 356 -5.20 17.41 -10.06
N ALA A 357 -6.35 18.02 -9.79
CA ALA A 357 -6.94 18.05 -8.44
C ALA A 357 -8.44 17.73 -8.47
N SER A 358 -8.91 17.06 -7.42
CA SER A 358 -10.33 16.76 -7.24
C SER A 358 -11.15 18.05 -7.15
N PRO A 359 -12.41 18.05 -7.62
CA PRO A 359 -13.23 19.25 -7.72
C PRO A 359 -13.63 19.82 -6.35
N HIS A 360 -13.69 21.14 -6.25
CA HIS A 360 -14.12 21.83 -5.03
C HIS A 360 -15.61 21.70 -4.76
N ALA A 361 -16.52 21.71 -5.74
CA ALA A 361 -17.95 21.36 -5.64
C ALA A 361 -18.71 21.73 -6.93
N VAL A 362 -19.59 20.87 -7.43
CA VAL A 362 -20.41 21.18 -8.61
C VAL A 362 -21.83 21.57 -8.19
N SER A 363 -22.30 22.79 -8.50
CA SER A 363 -23.67 23.22 -8.20
C SER A 363 -24.70 22.47 -9.06
N ARG A 364 -25.72 21.82 -8.46
CA ARG A 364 -26.83 21.19 -9.20
C ARG A 364 -27.63 22.21 -10.03
N ILE A 365 -27.99 21.82 -11.26
CA ILE A 365 -28.75 22.62 -12.22
C ILE A 365 -30.18 22.90 -11.69
N ALA A 366 -30.70 24.09 -11.97
CA ALA A 366 -32.11 24.43 -11.77
C ALA A 366 -33.05 23.46 -12.51
N GLY A 367 -33.95 22.82 -11.76
CA GLY A 367 -34.94 21.85 -12.28
C GLY A 367 -35.09 20.58 -11.44
N SER A 368 -34.15 20.27 -10.54
CA SER A 368 -34.38 19.31 -9.46
C SER A 368 -34.85 20.02 -8.19
N ALA A 369 -35.50 19.30 -7.28
CA ALA A 369 -35.91 19.81 -5.96
C ALA A 369 -34.74 20.34 -5.08
N SER A 370 -33.49 20.21 -5.56
CA SER A 370 -32.25 20.56 -4.88
C SER A 370 -31.35 21.49 -5.73
N ALA A 371 -31.95 22.45 -6.43
CA ALA A 371 -31.20 23.48 -7.14
C ALA A 371 -30.30 24.26 -6.16
N GLY A 372 -28.99 24.32 -6.44
CA GLY A 372 -28.00 24.97 -5.57
C GLY A 372 -27.25 24.04 -4.60
N GLU A 373 -27.63 22.76 -4.50
CA GLU A 373 -26.90 21.78 -3.69
C GLU A 373 -25.54 21.45 -4.33
N GLN A 374 -24.47 21.51 -3.53
CA GLN A 374 -23.10 21.19 -3.96
C GLN A 374 -22.92 19.67 -4.04
N VAL A 375 -22.56 19.17 -5.21
CA VAL A 375 -22.28 17.75 -5.43
C VAL A 375 -20.76 17.55 -5.55
N PRO A 376 -20.16 16.69 -4.73
CA PRO A 376 -18.73 16.36 -4.78
C PRO A 376 -18.38 15.55 -6.05
N SER A 377 -17.11 15.18 -6.21
CA SER A 377 -16.73 14.16 -7.19
C SER A 377 -17.51 12.86 -6.96
N GLN A 378 -17.86 12.19 -8.05
CA GLN A 378 -18.51 10.87 -8.00
C GLN A 378 -17.49 9.73 -8.01
N LEU A 379 -16.20 10.03 -8.16
CA LEU A 379 -15.13 9.05 -8.13
C LEU A 379 -14.62 8.86 -6.71
N LYS A 380 -14.30 7.60 -6.39
CA LYS A 380 -13.61 7.20 -5.15
C LYS A 380 -12.10 7.18 -5.34
N LEU A 381 -11.32 7.23 -4.24
CA LEU A 381 -9.86 7.19 -4.28
C LEU A 381 -9.32 6.03 -5.12
N ASP A 382 -9.86 4.83 -4.90
CA ASP A 382 -9.42 3.62 -5.58
C ASP A 382 -9.55 3.73 -7.10
N ALA A 383 -10.65 4.32 -7.59
CA ALA A 383 -10.87 4.54 -9.01
C ALA A 383 -9.89 5.55 -9.61
N VAL A 384 -9.52 6.58 -8.82
CA VAL A 384 -8.54 7.60 -9.24
C VAL A 384 -7.14 7.01 -9.32
N LEU A 385 -6.73 6.22 -8.31
CA LEU A 385 -5.43 5.55 -8.29
C LEU A 385 -5.33 4.48 -9.39
N GLU A 386 -6.40 3.73 -9.62
CA GLU A 386 -6.47 2.74 -10.70
C GLU A 386 -6.34 3.39 -12.08
N ALA A 387 -7.03 4.52 -12.31
CA ALA A 387 -6.90 5.28 -13.54
C ALA A 387 -5.47 5.80 -13.74
N LEU A 388 -4.86 6.34 -12.68
CA LEU A 388 -3.48 6.83 -12.72
C LEU A 388 -2.52 5.71 -13.12
N PHE A 389 -2.65 4.54 -12.49
CA PHE A 389 -1.82 3.39 -12.78
C PHE A 389 -2.08 2.86 -14.18
N ARG A 390 -3.32 2.60 -14.57
CA ARG A 390 -3.67 2.03 -15.89
C ARG A 390 -3.13 2.86 -17.06
N ILE A 391 -3.22 4.19 -16.97
CA ILE A 391 -2.76 5.09 -18.04
C ILE A 391 -1.24 5.19 -18.09
N TYR A 392 -0.59 5.13 -16.93
CA TYR A 392 0.85 5.27 -16.77
C TYR A 392 1.56 3.97 -16.41
N ASP A 393 0.95 2.83 -16.67
CA ASP A 393 1.55 1.53 -16.41
C ASP A 393 2.81 1.39 -17.29
N PRO A 394 4.00 1.21 -16.68
CA PRO A 394 5.24 1.05 -17.43
C PRO A 394 5.25 -0.14 -18.39
N PHE A 395 4.36 -1.12 -18.21
CA PHE A 395 4.27 -2.32 -19.02
C PHE A 395 3.05 -2.39 -19.94
N ALA A 396 2.12 -1.43 -19.88
CA ALA A 396 0.90 -1.44 -20.68
C ALA A 396 1.15 -1.52 -22.20
N LEU A 397 2.32 -1.08 -22.67
CA LEU A 397 2.70 -1.10 -24.08
C LEU A 397 3.74 -2.17 -24.42
N VAL A 398 4.12 -3.04 -23.48
CA VAL A 398 5.12 -4.08 -23.74
C VAL A 398 4.45 -5.26 -24.47
N PRO A 399 4.78 -5.50 -25.76
CA PRO A 399 4.24 -6.62 -26.50
C PRO A 399 4.93 -7.92 -26.05
N VAL A 400 4.12 -8.93 -25.75
CA VAL A 400 4.58 -10.27 -25.40
C VAL A 400 3.72 -11.32 -26.08
N THR A 401 4.34 -12.43 -26.46
CA THR A 401 3.63 -13.64 -26.85
C THR A 401 3.30 -14.42 -25.59
N ASP A 402 2.01 -14.60 -25.34
CA ASP A 402 1.51 -15.48 -24.28
C ASP A 402 1.78 -16.92 -24.69
N LEU A 403 2.49 -17.68 -23.86
CA LEU A 403 2.82 -19.07 -24.19
C LEU A 403 1.66 -20.04 -23.99
N GLU A 404 0.59 -19.64 -23.32
CA GLU A 404 -0.58 -20.50 -23.13
C GLU A 404 -1.37 -20.69 -24.43
N ASP A 405 -1.58 -19.59 -25.18
CA ASP A 405 -2.35 -19.61 -26.43
C ASP A 405 -1.54 -19.18 -27.67
N GLY A 406 -0.27 -18.84 -27.50
CA GLY A 406 0.64 -18.44 -28.59
C GLY A 406 0.30 -17.07 -29.21
N THR A 407 -0.60 -16.30 -28.59
CA THR A 407 -1.06 -15.02 -29.16
C THR A 407 -0.22 -13.85 -28.68
N LEU A 408 -0.05 -12.86 -29.56
CA LEU A 408 0.58 -11.59 -29.22
C LEU A 408 -0.40 -10.75 -28.38
N LYS A 409 0.03 -10.36 -27.18
CA LYS A 409 -0.72 -9.59 -26.19
C LYS A 409 0.15 -8.50 -25.58
N ARG A 410 -0.43 -7.62 -24.76
CA ARG A 410 0.35 -6.75 -23.87
C ARG A 410 0.69 -7.52 -22.59
N LEU A 411 1.79 -7.18 -21.94
CA LEU A 411 2.22 -7.88 -20.72
C LEU A 411 1.13 -7.96 -19.63
N PRO A 412 0.34 -6.91 -19.36
CA PRO A 412 -0.77 -7.00 -18.39
C PRO A 412 -1.88 -7.97 -18.80
N ASP A 413 -2.07 -8.17 -20.11
CA ASP A 413 -3.15 -8.97 -20.69
C ASP A 413 -2.81 -10.47 -20.78
N VAL A 414 -1.60 -10.87 -20.33
CA VAL A 414 -1.20 -12.28 -20.28
C VAL A 414 -2.20 -13.03 -19.41
N LYS A 415 -2.74 -14.11 -19.98
CA LYS A 415 -3.78 -14.88 -19.30
C LYS A 415 -3.16 -15.69 -18.18
N THR A 416 -3.92 -15.79 -17.10
CA THR A 416 -3.60 -16.68 -16.02
C THR A 416 -3.88 -18.10 -16.49
N SER A 417 -2.86 -18.94 -16.59
CA SER A 417 -3.13 -20.33 -16.97
C SER A 417 -3.99 -21.03 -15.94
N ARG A 418 -4.68 -22.10 -16.38
CA ARG A 418 -5.49 -22.94 -15.49
C ARG A 418 -4.71 -23.28 -14.22
N ARG A 419 -5.36 -23.09 -13.07
CA ARG A 419 -4.85 -23.39 -11.74
C ARG A 419 -4.32 -24.82 -11.72
N THR A 420 -3.00 -24.98 -11.60
CA THR A 420 -2.31 -26.28 -11.55
C THR A 420 -1.89 -26.49 -10.12
N GLY A 421 -2.33 -27.57 -9.46
CA GLY A 421 -2.04 -27.77 -8.03
C GLY A 421 -2.36 -26.57 -7.13
N GLY A 422 -3.47 -25.88 -7.36
CA GLY A 422 -3.85 -24.72 -6.53
C GLY A 422 -3.05 -23.43 -6.75
N LYS A 423 -2.00 -23.43 -7.59
CA LYS A 423 -1.20 -22.24 -7.94
C LYS A 423 -1.47 -21.75 -9.36
N HIS A 424 -1.21 -20.47 -9.62
CA HIS A 424 -1.29 -19.89 -10.96
C HIS A 424 0.09 -19.83 -11.61
N VAL A 425 0.18 -20.27 -12.87
CA VAL A 425 1.41 -20.17 -13.66
C VAL A 425 1.14 -19.25 -14.82
N LEU A 426 1.89 -18.17 -14.96
CA LEU A 426 1.83 -17.28 -16.11
C LEU A 426 3.16 -17.35 -16.82
N SER A 427 3.13 -17.31 -18.15
CA SER A 427 4.35 -17.42 -18.95
C SER A 427 4.21 -16.64 -20.24
N ALA A 428 5.13 -15.70 -20.44
CA ALA A 428 5.16 -14.87 -21.64
C ALA A 428 6.59 -14.73 -22.16
N CYS A 429 6.73 -14.47 -23.45
CA CYS A 429 8.00 -14.10 -24.05
C CYS A 429 7.87 -12.80 -24.83
N TRP A 430 8.87 -11.91 -24.74
CA TRP A 430 8.84 -10.65 -25.48
C TRP A 430 9.56 -10.79 -26.82
N SER A 431 9.08 -10.06 -27.85
CA SER A 431 9.67 -10.08 -29.19
C SER A 431 11.06 -9.42 -29.21
N ARG A 432 11.94 -9.92 -30.07
CA ARG A 432 13.31 -9.42 -30.25
C ARG A 432 13.36 -8.10 -31.03
N GLU A 433 12.36 -7.85 -31.88
CA GLU A 433 12.33 -6.75 -32.83
C GLU A 433 11.66 -5.50 -32.26
N ASP A 434 10.83 -5.67 -31.23
CA ASP A 434 10.19 -4.56 -30.54
C ASP A 434 11.12 -4.01 -29.46
N PRO A 435 11.64 -2.77 -29.61
CA PRO A 435 12.40 -2.15 -28.55
C PRO A 435 11.49 -2.02 -27.33
N LEU A 436 11.98 -2.50 -26.18
CA LEU A 436 11.31 -2.21 -24.92
C LEU A 436 11.16 -0.68 -24.79
N PRO A 437 10.07 -0.20 -24.19
CA PRO A 437 9.85 1.24 -23.99
C PRO A 437 10.98 1.91 -23.20
N HIS A 438 11.85 1.12 -22.55
CA HIS A 438 13.07 1.56 -21.91
C HIS A 438 14.29 0.77 -22.42
N PRO A 439 15.48 1.39 -22.59
CA PRO A 439 16.70 0.73 -23.08
C PRO A 439 17.26 -0.40 -22.17
N ALA A 440 16.54 -0.78 -21.10
CA ALA A 440 16.92 -1.85 -20.19
C ALA A 440 16.17 -3.14 -20.53
N SER A 441 16.86 -4.28 -20.51
CA SER A 441 16.23 -5.61 -20.64
C SER A 441 15.21 -5.83 -19.51
N PRO A 442 14.13 -6.62 -19.68
CA PRO A 442 13.09 -6.85 -18.66
C PRO A 442 13.62 -7.46 -17.37
N ALA A 443 14.73 -8.20 -17.45
CA ALA A 443 15.46 -8.68 -16.27
C ALA A 443 16.06 -7.53 -15.43
N LYS A 444 16.56 -6.48 -16.08
CA LYS A 444 16.89 -5.21 -15.41
C LYS A 444 15.61 -4.47 -15.02
N LEU A 445 14.53 -4.60 -15.79
CA LEU A 445 13.24 -3.97 -15.49
C LEU A 445 12.46 -4.57 -14.31
N CYS A 446 12.84 -5.70 -13.72
CA CYS A 446 12.15 -6.19 -12.51
C CYS A 446 13.05 -6.07 -11.28
N GLY A 447 14.35 -6.28 -11.43
CA GLY A 447 15.32 -5.96 -10.37
C GLY A 447 15.44 -4.47 -10.05
N LEU A 448 15.14 -3.58 -11.00
CA LEU A 448 15.12 -2.11 -10.79
C LEU A 448 13.70 -1.58 -10.51
N PHE A 449 12.66 -2.43 -10.51
CA PHE A 449 11.27 -1.98 -10.48
C PHE A 449 10.38 -2.74 -9.50
N PRO A 450 10.36 -2.31 -8.23
CA PRO A 450 9.52 -2.91 -7.20
C PRO A 450 8.03 -3.00 -7.59
N THR A 451 7.48 -1.95 -8.21
CA THR A 451 6.07 -1.92 -8.62
C THR A 451 5.74 -2.95 -9.70
N ALA A 452 6.65 -3.15 -10.66
CA ALA A 452 6.50 -4.15 -11.71
C ALA A 452 6.35 -5.55 -11.13
N ALA A 453 7.27 -5.88 -10.21
CA ALA A 453 7.31 -7.16 -9.52
C ALA A 453 6.01 -7.39 -8.74
N ARG A 454 5.55 -6.40 -7.98
CA ARG A 454 4.30 -6.49 -7.23
C ARG A 454 3.08 -6.69 -8.13
N VAL A 455 2.96 -5.93 -9.21
CA VAL A 455 1.82 -6.04 -10.14
C VAL A 455 1.80 -7.39 -10.83
N MET A 456 2.95 -7.91 -11.28
CA MET A 456 3.03 -9.29 -11.80
C MET A 456 2.76 -10.32 -10.71
N GLY A 457 3.20 -10.06 -9.47
CA GLY A 457 2.91 -10.87 -8.29
C GLY A 457 1.41 -10.99 -8.02
N ALA A 458 0.65 -9.89 -8.06
CA ALA A 458 -0.81 -9.91 -7.96
C ALA A 458 -1.45 -10.85 -8.99
N ARG A 459 -0.95 -10.87 -10.23
CA ARG A 459 -1.46 -11.75 -11.29
C ARG A 459 -1.29 -13.24 -10.93
N THR A 460 -0.26 -13.58 -10.17
CA THR A 460 -0.06 -14.95 -9.65
C THR A 460 -1.06 -15.35 -8.56
N TYR A 461 -1.79 -14.40 -7.96
CA TYR A 461 -2.94 -14.68 -7.10
C TYR A 461 -4.28 -14.76 -7.87
N GLY A 462 -4.25 -14.62 -9.20
CA GLY A 462 -5.45 -14.62 -10.04
C GLY A 462 -6.19 -13.27 -10.05
N VAL A 463 -5.62 -12.22 -9.45
CA VAL A 463 -6.16 -10.84 -9.50
C VAL A 463 -6.22 -10.38 -10.95
N SER A 464 -7.31 -9.76 -11.39
CA SER A 464 -7.47 -9.26 -12.76
C SER A 464 -6.47 -8.12 -13.09
N PRO A 465 -6.13 -7.88 -14.37
CA PRO A 465 -5.16 -6.83 -14.73
C PRO A 465 -5.56 -5.45 -14.22
N GLU A 466 -6.87 -5.16 -14.16
CA GLU A 466 -7.42 -3.88 -13.71
C GLU A 466 -7.19 -3.65 -12.21
N ARG A 467 -7.19 -4.72 -11.41
CA ARG A 467 -7.00 -4.65 -9.96
C ARG A 467 -5.58 -4.95 -9.48
N ALA A 468 -4.69 -5.35 -10.38
CA ALA A 468 -3.37 -5.89 -10.03
C ALA A 468 -2.47 -4.92 -9.24
N MET A 469 -2.70 -3.61 -9.31
CA MET A 469 -2.00 -2.63 -8.48
C MET A 469 -2.63 -2.44 -7.09
N GLN A 470 -3.96 -2.46 -6.98
CA GLN A 470 -4.66 -2.32 -5.70
C GLN A 470 -4.41 -3.55 -4.83
N ASP A 471 -4.51 -4.74 -5.42
CA ASP A 471 -4.31 -6.01 -4.74
C ASP A 471 -2.85 -6.50 -4.90
N ALA A 472 -1.91 -5.56 -5.10
CA ALA A 472 -0.50 -5.89 -5.27
C ALA A 472 0.13 -6.31 -3.92
N PRO A 473 0.70 -7.53 -3.82
CA PRO A 473 1.35 -8.00 -2.59
C PRO A 473 2.48 -7.07 -2.15
N ASP A 474 2.86 -7.12 -0.89
CA ASP A 474 4.03 -6.39 -0.39
C ASP A 474 5.32 -6.95 -1.00
N LEU A 475 6.39 -6.16 -0.99
CA LEU A 475 7.66 -6.59 -1.62
C LEU A 475 8.27 -7.81 -0.96
N GLU A 476 8.03 -8.00 0.34
CA GLU A 476 8.48 -9.18 1.09
C GLU A 476 7.78 -10.47 0.62
N ASP A 477 6.59 -10.34 0.05
CA ASP A 477 5.78 -11.43 -0.50
C ASP A 477 6.12 -11.78 -1.95
N VAL A 478 7.08 -11.08 -2.55
CA VAL A 478 7.48 -11.24 -3.95
C VAL A 478 8.96 -11.57 -4.07
N ASP A 479 9.28 -12.77 -4.56
CA ASP A 479 10.65 -13.11 -4.94
C ASP A 479 10.88 -12.82 -6.42
N LEU A 480 12.04 -12.24 -6.72
CA LEU A 480 12.53 -12.02 -8.08
C LEU A 480 13.72 -12.94 -8.34
N VAL A 481 13.55 -13.87 -9.28
CA VAL A 481 14.58 -14.86 -9.59
C VAL A 481 14.94 -14.77 -11.05
N SER A 482 16.22 -14.50 -11.32
CA SER A 482 16.74 -14.56 -12.69
C SER A 482 17.03 -16.01 -13.06
N PHE A 483 16.58 -16.44 -14.25
CA PHE A 483 16.89 -17.75 -14.80
C PHE A 483 17.31 -17.63 -16.27
N GLY A 484 18.57 -17.94 -16.56
CA GLY A 484 19.11 -17.77 -17.91
C GLY A 484 19.08 -16.32 -18.41
N GLN A 485 18.17 -16.01 -19.33
CA GLN A 485 17.95 -14.65 -19.87
C GLN A 485 16.54 -14.11 -19.52
N GLY A 486 15.77 -14.88 -18.75
CA GLY A 486 14.45 -14.52 -18.26
C GLY A 486 14.45 -14.25 -16.77
N ILE A 487 13.26 -13.91 -16.28
CA ILE A 487 12.97 -13.63 -14.88
C ILE A 487 11.68 -14.30 -14.46
N ALA A 488 11.64 -14.71 -13.20
CA ALA A 488 10.46 -15.22 -12.53
C ALA A 488 10.08 -14.25 -11.41
N VAL A 489 8.79 -13.92 -11.35
CA VAL A 489 8.16 -13.28 -10.20
C VAL A 489 7.42 -14.38 -9.45
N LEU A 490 7.81 -14.66 -8.21
CA LEU A 490 7.23 -15.73 -7.41
C LEU A 490 6.50 -15.15 -6.20
N THR A 491 5.35 -15.75 -5.90
CA THR A 491 4.59 -15.49 -4.69
C THR A 491 4.05 -16.81 -4.14
N ASP A 492 3.31 -16.76 -3.04
CA ASP A 492 2.58 -17.92 -2.54
C ASP A 492 1.43 -18.33 -3.46
N GLY A 493 0.90 -17.42 -4.27
CA GLY A 493 -0.16 -17.68 -5.24
C GLY A 493 0.30 -18.41 -6.49
N GLY A 494 1.57 -18.24 -6.87
CA GLY A 494 2.05 -18.77 -8.14
C GLY A 494 3.36 -18.19 -8.66
N VAL A 495 3.59 -18.34 -9.96
CA VAL A 495 4.80 -17.85 -10.66
C VAL A 495 4.42 -17.16 -11.97
N PHE A 496 5.00 -15.99 -12.22
CA PHE A 496 5.01 -15.33 -13.52
C PHE A 496 6.39 -15.45 -14.15
N LEU A 497 6.49 -16.16 -15.27
CA LEU A 497 7.73 -16.36 -16.02
C LEU A 497 7.78 -15.43 -17.24
N LEU A 498 8.86 -14.70 -17.40
CA LEU A 498 9.08 -13.80 -18.54
C LEU A 498 10.48 -14.04 -19.14
N ASP A 499 10.57 -14.45 -20.41
CA ASP A 499 11.85 -14.68 -21.11
C ASP A 499 11.94 -13.96 -22.46
N SER A 500 13.17 -13.67 -22.85
CA SER A 500 13.59 -12.95 -24.05
C SER A 500 13.43 -13.69 -25.36
N GLY A 501 13.03 -14.97 -25.33
CA GLY A 501 12.97 -15.83 -26.52
C GLY A 501 14.31 -16.06 -27.24
N ARG A 502 15.43 -15.48 -26.77
CA ARG A 502 16.72 -15.40 -27.50
C ARG A 502 17.39 -16.75 -27.75
N ARG A 503 17.10 -17.79 -26.97
CA ARG A 503 17.70 -19.13 -27.10
C ARG A 503 16.67 -20.22 -26.75
N ARG A 504 15.99 -20.73 -27.79
CA ARG A 504 15.04 -21.86 -27.77
C ARG A 504 13.82 -21.66 -26.85
N ALA A 505 12.64 -21.51 -27.43
CA ALA A 505 11.34 -21.65 -26.74
C ALA A 505 11.33 -22.85 -25.76
N ALA A 506 12.01 -23.94 -26.14
CA ALA A 506 12.20 -25.13 -25.33
C ALA A 506 12.75 -24.92 -23.90
N ARG A 507 13.46 -23.82 -23.58
CA ARG A 507 13.92 -23.59 -22.19
C ARG A 507 12.82 -23.01 -21.30
N LEU A 508 11.98 -22.12 -21.84
CA LEU A 508 10.85 -21.57 -21.11
C LEU A 508 9.74 -22.62 -20.98
N ASP A 509 9.53 -23.47 -22.00
CA ASP A 509 8.61 -24.61 -21.91
C ASP A 509 9.03 -25.59 -20.79
N VAL A 510 10.33 -25.88 -20.70
CA VAL A 510 10.90 -26.70 -19.63
C VAL A 510 10.76 -26.02 -18.25
N ALA A 511 10.88 -24.70 -18.17
CA ALA A 511 10.64 -23.95 -16.93
C ALA A 511 9.17 -24.03 -16.51
N VAL A 512 8.24 -23.86 -17.45
CA VAL A 512 6.79 -23.97 -17.21
C VAL A 512 6.45 -25.37 -16.69
N GLU A 513 6.98 -26.42 -17.32
CA GLU A 513 6.73 -27.80 -16.90
C GLU A 513 7.30 -28.11 -15.52
N MET A 514 8.49 -27.59 -15.21
CA MET A 514 9.09 -27.67 -13.88
C MET A 514 8.21 -26.99 -12.82
N VAL A 515 7.73 -25.77 -13.09
CA VAL A 515 6.83 -25.04 -12.18
C VAL A 515 5.53 -25.81 -11.96
N ARG A 516 4.93 -26.36 -13.02
CA ARG A 516 3.70 -27.19 -12.92
C ARG A 516 3.93 -28.42 -12.07
N THR A 517 5.05 -29.12 -12.28
CA THR A 517 5.43 -30.28 -11.47
C THR A 517 5.56 -29.92 -9.99
N LEU A 518 6.29 -28.85 -9.67
CA LEU A 518 6.45 -28.38 -8.29
C LEU A 518 5.12 -27.93 -7.67
N SER A 519 4.22 -27.36 -8.47
CA SER A 519 2.89 -26.94 -8.03
C SER A 519 2.01 -28.14 -7.67
N ASP A 520 2.01 -29.17 -8.51
CA ASP A 520 1.31 -30.42 -8.23
C ASP A 520 1.88 -31.13 -6.99
N LEU A 521 3.20 -31.06 -6.78
CA LEU A 521 3.82 -31.57 -5.55
C LEU A 521 3.37 -30.78 -4.31
N ALA A 522 3.30 -29.45 -4.39
CA ALA A 522 2.81 -28.62 -3.29
C ALA A 522 1.35 -28.94 -2.91
N ASP A 523 0.46 -29.10 -3.90
CA ASP A 523 -0.94 -29.49 -3.68
C ASP A 523 -1.09 -30.91 -3.10
N ARG A 524 -0.24 -31.85 -3.53
CA ARG A 524 -0.21 -33.19 -2.93
C ARG A 524 0.21 -33.12 -1.46
N LEU A 525 1.21 -32.29 -1.13
CA LEU A 525 1.62 -32.06 0.26
C LEU A 525 0.49 -31.42 1.08
N ASP A 526 -0.27 -30.46 0.51
CA ASP A 526 -1.44 -29.85 1.18
C ASP A 526 -2.48 -30.92 1.53
N LYS A 527 -2.83 -31.77 0.56
CA LYS A 527 -3.78 -32.87 0.75
C LYS A 527 -3.29 -33.90 1.77
N MET A 528 -2.01 -34.23 1.75
CA MET A 528 -1.42 -35.16 2.73
C MET A 528 -1.43 -34.58 4.14
N GLN A 529 -1.08 -33.30 4.32
CA GLN A 529 -1.15 -32.64 5.62
C GLN A 529 -2.58 -32.62 6.17
N ALA A 530 -3.56 -32.29 5.33
CA ALA A 530 -4.97 -32.32 5.73
C ALA A 530 -5.43 -33.72 6.16
N GLU A 531 -5.02 -34.76 5.44
CA GLU A 531 -5.38 -36.15 5.75
C GLU A 531 -4.66 -36.66 7.03
N VAL A 532 -3.38 -36.29 7.23
CA VAL A 532 -2.61 -36.58 8.45
C VAL A 532 -3.24 -35.90 9.66
N ALA A 533 -3.58 -34.61 9.56
CA ALA A 533 -4.21 -33.85 10.63
C ALA A 533 -5.58 -34.42 11.01
N LYS A 534 -6.42 -34.73 10.00
CA LYS A 534 -7.71 -35.38 10.22
C LYS A 534 -7.54 -36.73 10.92
N ARG A 535 -6.56 -37.53 10.50
CA ARG A 535 -6.31 -38.84 11.12
C ARG A 535 -5.79 -38.72 12.55
N ALA A 536 -4.94 -37.73 12.82
CA ALA A 536 -4.48 -37.43 14.17
C ALA A 536 -5.64 -37.06 15.09
N GLU A 537 -6.59 -36.24 14.62
CA GLU A 537 -7.80 -35.86 15.36
C GLU A 537 -8.72 -37.07 15.61
N GLU A 538 -8.96 -37.90 14.59
CA GLU A 538 -9.71 -39.15 14.73
C GLU A 538 -9.08 -40.07 15.77
N GLN A 539 -7.76 -40.21 15.74
CA GLN A 539 -7.02 -41.04 16.69
C GLN A 539 -7.12 -40.48 18.11
N ALA A 540 -7.02 -39.16 18.30
CA ALA A 540 -7.22 -38.52 19.60
C ALA A 540 -8.63 -38.78 20.15
N LYS A 541 -9.67 -38.62 19.32
CA LYS A 541 -11.07 -38.91 19.68
C LYS A 541 -11.29 -40.39 20.01
N GLU A 542 -10.68 -41.32 19.27
CA GLU A 542 -10.75 -42.75 19.55
C GLU A 542 -10.08 -43.12 20.89
N LEU A 543 -8.96 -42.46 21.22
CA LEU A 543 -8.27 -42.62 22.50
C LEU A 543 -9.11 -42.08 23.68
N GLU A 544 -9.72 -40.90 23.53
CA GLU A 544 -10.56 -40.27 24.54
C GLU A 544 -11.88 -41.03 24.79
N SER A 545 -12.56 -41.42 23.71
CA SER A 545 -13.84 -42.15 23.80
C SER A 545 -13.69 -43.60 24.30
N ARG A 546 -12.45 -44.07 24.52
CA ARG A 546 -12.11 -45.48 24.79
C ARG A 546 -12.69 -46.43 23.74
N ALA A 547 -13.09 -45.90 22.57
CA ALA A 547 -13.66 -46.68 21.50
C ALA A 547 -12.58 -47.59 20.91
N ARG A 548 -13.00 -48.73 20.36
CA ARG A 548 -12.09 -49.61 19.61
C ARG A 548 -11.52 -48.80 18.44
N ILE A 549 -10.22 -48.44 18.48
CA ILE A 549 -9.44 -48.13 17.26
C ILE A 549 -9.77 -49.21 16.25
N ARG A 550 -10.58 -48.86 15.25
CA ARG A 550 -11.07 -49.76 14.23
C ARG A 550 -9.85 -50.22 13.43
N THR A 551 -9.48 -51.48 13.66
CA THR A 551 -8.40 -52.23 12.98
C THR A 551 -7.08 -51.45 12.83
N TRP A 552 -6.15 -51.67 13.75
CA TRP A 552 -4.74 -51.23 13.64
C TRP A 552 -4.13 -51.48 12.24
N LEU A 553 -4.53 -52.57 11.58
CA LEU A 553 -4.12 -52.88 10.21
C LEU A 553 -4.49 -51.80 9.19
N ALA A 554 -5.65 -51.15 9.35
CA ALA A 554 -6.06 -50.03 8.51
C ALA A 554 -5.20 -48.79 8.78
N HIS A 555 -4.86 -48.52 10.05
CA HIS A 555 -3.96 -47.43 10.44
C HIS A 555 -2.54 -47.62 9.90
N GLN A 556 -2.00 -48.84 10.02
CA GLN A 556 -0.68 -49.17 9.50
C GLN A 556 -0.65 -49.10 7.96
N ARG A 557 -1.71 -49.61 7.28
CA ARG A 557 -1.85 -49.48 5.82
C ARG A 557 -1.89 -48.02 5.39
N PHE A 558 -2.66 -47.19 6.09
CA PHE A 558 -2.72 -45.74 5.84
C PHE A 558 -1.33 -45.09 5.94
N CYS A 559 -0.61 -45.31 7.05
CA CYS A 559 0.74 -44.76 7.23
C CYS A 559 1.74 -45.30 6.18
N THR A 560 1.59 -46.56 5.77
CA THR A 560 2.44 -47.16 4.71
C THR A 560 2.16 -46.53 3.35
N CYS A 561 0.89 -46.26 3.02
CA CYS A 561 0.51 -45.54 1.80
C CYS A 561 1.07 -44.11 1.79
N LEU A 562 0.99 -43.39 2.91
CA LEU A 562 1.56 -42.04 3.02
C LEU A 562 3.09 -42.05 2.88
N ASN A 563 3.79 -42.99 3.51
CA ASN A 563 5.24 -43.14 3.38
C ASN A 563 5.65 -43.47 1.94
N ALA A 564 4.90 -44.33 1.25
CA ALA A 564 5.14 -44.63 -0.16
C ALA A 564 4.97 -43.38 -1.04
N GLU A 565 3.97 -42.54 -0.76
CA GLU A 565 3.78 -41.27 -1.47
C GLU A 565 4.88 -40.25 -1.14
N LEU A 566 5.34 -40.15 0.12
CA LEU A 566 6.49 -39.31 0.48
C LEU A 566 7.77 -39.72 -0.26
N ILE A 567 8.03 -41.03 -0.38
CA ILE A 567 9.17 -41.55 -1.13
C ILE A 567 9.06 -41.18 -2.61
N ARG A 568 7.86 -41.22 -3.20
CA ARG A 568 7.63 -40.78 -4.58
C ARG A 568 7.89 -39.28 -4.73
N ILE A 569 7.33 -38.45 -3.85
CA ILE A 569 7.54 -36.99 -3.88
C ILE A 569 9.03 -36.67 -3.76
N ARG A 570 9.73 -37.32 -2.83
CA ARG A 570 11.18 -37.16 -2.64
C ARG A 570 11.96 -37.62 -3.87
N GLY A 571 11.58 -38.74 -4.48
CA GLY A 571 12.15 -39.22 -5.73
C GLY A 571 11.95 -38.23 -6.90
N SER A 572 10.81 -37.53 -6.96
CA SER A 572 10.56 -36.50 -7.96
C SER A 572 11.37 -35.21 -7.74
N LEU A 573 11.72 -34.90 -6.48
CA LEU A 573 12.58 -33.76 -6.12
C LEU A 573 14.08 -34.06 -6.28
N ASP A 574 14.48 -35.31 -5.99
CA ASP A 574 15.87 -35.77 -6.00
C ASP A 574 16.28 -36.39 -7.35
N GLN A 575 15.33 -36.61 -8.28
CA GLN A 575 15.66 -36.99 -9.65
C GLN A 575 16.60 -35.92 -10.21
N PRO A 576 17.83 -36.29 -10.64
CA PRO A 576 18.73 -35.33 -11.24
C PRO A 576 18.00 -34.78 -12.46
N LEU A 577 17.62 -33.51 -12.37
CA LEU A 577 17.14 -32.72 -13.48
C LEU A 577 18.28 -32.70 -14.49
N GLU A 578 18.34 -33.74 -15.34
CA GLU A 578 19.48 -34.01 -16.22
C GLU A 578 19.86 -32.76 -16.99
N THR A 579 21.17 -32.60 -17.25
CA THR A 579 21.94 -31.67 -18.12
C THR A 579 21.24 -30.52 -18.88
N LYS A 580 19.98 -30.64 -19.31
CA LYS A 580 19.10 -29.61 -19.87
C LYS A 580 18.64 -28.55 -18.85
N LEU A 581 18.68 -28.83 -17.55
CA LEU A 581 18.05 -28.02 -16.49
C LEU A 581 19.02 -27.29 -15.54
N ALA A 582 20.34 -27.46 -15.68
CA ALA A 582 21.34 -26.87 -14.79
C ALA A 582 21.20 -25.34 -14.62
N GLY A 583 20.68 -24.64 -15.64
CA GLY A 583 20.41 -23.20 -15.58
C GLY A 583 19.06 -22.78 -15.01
N LEU A 584 18.24 -23.72 -14.53
CA LEU A 584 16.94 -23.48 -13.86
C LEU A 584 16.98 -23.86 -12.37
N GLN A 585 18.11 -24.36 -11.87
CA GLN A 585 18.28 -24.70 -10.45
C GLN A 585 17.92 -23.53 -9.51
N PRO A 586 18.35 -22.27 -9.76
CA PRO A 586 17.98 -21.15 -8.89
C PRO A 586 16.46 -20.92 -8.82
N LEU A 587 15.74 -21.16 -9.93
CA LEU A 587 14.29 -21.06 -9.98
C LEU A 587 13.63 -22.19 -9.17
N SER A 588 14.09 -23.43 -9.34
CA SER A 588 13.59 -24.59 -8.58
C SER A 588 13.77 -24.41 -7.06
N ASP A 589 14.95 -23.94 -6.64
CA ASP A 589 15.27 -23.74 -5.23
C ASP A 589 14.42 -22.61 -4.63
N ALA A 590 14.22 -21.51 -5.36
CA ALA A 590 13.37 -20.42 -4.92
C ALA A 590 11.89 -20.83 -4.79
N ILE A 591 11.35 -21.57 -5.76
CA ILE A 591 9.98 -22.13 -5.66
C ILE A 591 9.86 -23.04 -4.45
N SER A 592 10.84 -23.92 -4.26
CA SER A 592 10.86 -24.87 -3.14
C SER A 592 10.91 -24.15 -1.78
N LEU A 593 11.58 -23.00 -1.72
CA LEU A 593 11.66 -22.15 -0.53
C LEU A 593 10.33 -21.40 -0.30
N ARG A 594 9.84 -20.64 -1.28
CA ARG A 594 8.62 -19.82 -1.17
C ARG A 594 7.38 -20.68 -0.87
N TRP A 595 7.22 -21.81 -1.56
CA TRP A 595 6.09 -22.74 -1.28
C TRP A 595 6.37 -23.73 -0.15
N ASN A 596 7.49 -23.56 0.55
CA ASN A 596 7.87 -24.34 1.72
C ASN A 596 7.87 -25.87 1.49
N ILE A 597 8.19 -26.33 0.27
CA ILE A 597 8.04 -27.75 -0.13
C ILE A 597 8.95 -28.65 0.73
N ARG A 598 10.24 -28.31 0.84
CA ARG A 598 11.23 -29.16 1.54
C ARG A 598 11.01 -29.21 3.06
N PRO A 599 10.73 -28.09 3.76
CA PRO A 599 10.42 -28.16 5.19
C PRO A 599 9.11 -28.89 5.47
N ARG A 600 8.05 -28.66 4.69
CA ARG A 600 6.77 -29.38 4.82
C ARG A 600 6.92 -30.90 4.65
N LEU A 601 7.78 -31.33 3.73
CA LEU A 601 8.08 -32.74 3.54
C LEU A 601 8.76 -33.36 4.78
N ARG A 602 9.66 -32.62 5.44
CA ARG A 602 10.27 -33.05 6.71
C ARG A 602 9.26 -33.09 7.85
N GLU A 603 8.42 -32.08 7.97
CA GLU A 603 7.34 -32.03 8.97
C GLU A 603 6.38 -33.20 8.82
N LEU A 604 5.87 -33.45 7.62
CA LEU A 604 5.00 -34.60 7.33
C LEU A 604 5.66 -35.94 7.67
N THR A 605 6.96 -36.08 7.40
CA THR A 605 7.70 -37.30 7.76
C THR A 605 7.66 -37.51 9.27
N ASN A 606 7.95 -36.46 10.05
CA ASN A 606 7.91 -36.51 11.51
C ASN A 606 6.50 -36.76 12.04
N GLU A 607 5.46 -36.14 11.46
CA GLU A 607 4.07 -36.32 11.86
C GLU A 607 3.58 -37.75 11.59
N ILE A 608 3.93 -38.34 10.44
CA ILE A 608 3.59 -39.73 10.12
C ILE A 608 4.32 -40.68 11.07
N GLU A 609 5.60 -40.43 11.38
CA GLU A 609 6.34 -41.20 12.39
C GLU A 609 5.68 -41.11 13.77
N ALA A 610 5.24 -39.91 14.19
CA ALA A 610 4.50 -39.72 15.44
C ALA A 610 3.17 -40.47 15.44
N LEU A 611 2.40 -40.43 14.34
CA LEU A 611 1.16 -41.21 14.18
C LEU A 611 1.40 -42.71 14.29
N GLN A 612 2.50 -43.21 13.72
CA GLN A 612 2.89 -44.62 13.83
C GLN A 612 3.26 -44.99 15.28
N GLN A 613 4.05 -44.17 15.96
CA GLN A 613 4.45 -44.39 17.35
C GLN A 613 3.24 -44.38 18.28
N ASN A 614 2.34 -43.41 18.13
CA ASN A 614 1.10 -43.34 18.91
C ASN A 614 0.19 -44.55 18.66
N GLY A 615 0.13 -45.03 17.41
CA GLY A 615 -0.60 -46.25 17.06
C GLY A 615 -0.02 -47.50 17.73
N ARG A 616 1.31 -47.65 17.76
CA ARG A 616 2.01 -48.75 18.44
C ARG A 616 1.81 -48.70 19.96
N ALA A 617 1.98 -47.53 20.58
CA ALA A 617 1.76 -47.36 22.02
C ALA A 617 0.33 -47.75 22.44
N ALA A 618 -0.67 -47.40 21.63
CA ALA A 618 -2.06 -47.80 21.86
C ALA A 618 -2.28 -49.31 21.74
N GLU A 619 -1.55 -50.00 20.86
CA GLU A 619 -1.57 -51.46 20.73
C GLU A 619 -0.87 -52.15 21.90
N GLU A 620 0.30 -51.66 22.32
CA GLU A 620 1.03 -52.18 23.49
C GLU A 620 0.19 -52.08 24.76
N LEU A 621 -0.49 -50.94 24.98
CA LEU A 621 -1.45 -50.76 26.07
C LEU A 621 -2.60 -51.78 26.00
N ARG A 622 -3.03 -52.19 24.80
CA ARG A 622 -4.04 -53.25 24.63
C ARG A 622 -3.49 -54.63 24.92
N ALA A 623 -2.33 -54.97 24.37
CA ALA A 623 -1.66 -56.24 24.62
C ALA A 623 -1.40 -56.42 26.12
N PHE A 624 -0.97 -55.35 26.79
CA PHE A 624 -0.80 -55.32 28.24
C PHE A 624 -2.13 -55.52 29.00
N ARG A 625 -3.22 -54.84 28.61
CA ARG A 625 -4.55 -55.07 29.21
C ARG A 625 -5.05 -56.50 28.99
N ALA A 626 -4.95 -57.04 27.77
CA ALA A 626 -5.34 -58.41 27.44
C ALA A 626 -4.49 -59.43 28.22
N GLY A 627 -3.18 -59.18 28.35
CA GLY A 627 -2.29 -59.96 29.18
C GLY A 627 -2.68 -59.93 30.66
N ARG A 628 -3.07 -58.77 31.20
CA ARG A 628 -3.61 -58.68 32.58
C ARG A 628 -4.92 -59.45 32.74
N TRP A 629 -5.81 -59.41 31.75
CA TRP A 629 -7.03 -60.22 31.74
C TRP A 629 -6.72 -61.72 31.72
N ALA A 630 -5.80 -62.17 30.86
CA ALA A 630 -5.37 -63.55 30.81
C ALA A 630 -4.69 -63.99 32.11
N ALA A 631 -3.85 -63.15 32.70
CA ALA A 631 -3.20 -63.41 33.99
C ALA A 631 -4.22 -63.46 35.15
N ALA A 632 -5.22 -62.59 35.16
CA ALA A 632 -6.31 -62.63 36.15
C ALA A 632 -7.15 -63.91 35.99
N LEU A 633 -7.41 -64.34 34.75
CA LEU A 633 -8.14 -65.57 34.47
C LEU A 633 -7.33 -66.83 34.87
N ALA A 634 -6.03 -66.84 34.57
CA ALA A 634 -5.11 -67.89 34.98
C ALA A 634 -5.00 -67.97 36.51
N LEU A 635 -4.91 -66.82 37.19
CA LEU A 635 -4.92 -66.76 38.65
C LEU A 635 -6.24 -67.31 39.21
N ALA A 636 -7.38 -66.93 38.64
CA ALA A 636 -8.69 -67.44 39.04
C ALA A 636 -8.79 -68.96 38.88
N LEU A 637 -8.30 -69.51 37.77
CA LEU A 637 -8.24 -70.94 37.51
C LEU A 637 -7.34 -71.67 38.51
N VAL A 638 -6.14 -71.16 38.78
CA VAL A 638 -5.21 -71.75 39.77
C VAL A 638 -5.81 -71.70 41.17
N THR A 639 -6.48 -70.60 41.56
CA THR A 639 -7.15 -70.53 42.86
C THR A 639 -8.33 -71.48 42.96
N ALA A 640 -9.08 -71.68 41.87
CA ALA A 640 -10.21 -72.62 41.85
C ALA A 640 -9.73 -74.07 41.98
N ASP A 641 -8.65 -74.43 41.28
CA ASP A 641 -8.01 -75.75 41.38
C ASP A 641 -7.46 -76.03 42.79
N ALA A 642 -6.78 -75.05 43.39
CA ALA A 642 -6.31 -75.15 44.77
C ALA A 642 -7.45 -75.26 45.80
N LEU A 643 -8.61 -74.65 45.53
CA LEU A 643 -9.78 -74.75 46.39
C LEU A 643 -10.47 -76.12 46.25
N ALA A 644 -10.64 -76.59 45.01
CA ALA A 644 -11.18 -77.91 44.70
C ALA A 644 -10.34 -79.00 45.38
N GLY A 645 -9.01 -78.94 45.24
CA GLY A 645 -8.08 -79.84 45.90
C GLY A 645 -8.24 -79.89 47.42
N ARG A 646 -8.50 -78.75 48.07
CA ARG A 646 -8.76 -78.68 49.52
C ARG A 646 -10.13 -79.24 49.92
N VAL A 647 -11.15 -79.09 49.07
CA VAL A 647 -12.49 -79.64 49.30
C VAL A 647 -12.46 -81.16 49.20
N THR A 648 -11.81 -81.73 48.18
CA THR A 648 -11.58 -83.18 48.08
C THR A 648 -10.81 -83.73 49.29
N HIS A 649 -9.76 -83.03 49.74
CA HIS A 649 -8.98 -83.48 50.90
C HIS A 649 -9.75 -83.41 52.22
N ALA A 650 -10.69 -82.46 52.36
CA ALA A 650 -11.59 -82.35 53.50
C ALA A 650 -12.71 -83.40 53.48
N LEU A 651 -13.18 -83.79 52.30
CA LEU A 651 -14.18 -84.85 52.11
C LEU A 651 -13.58 -86.24 52.43
N GLU A 652 -12.34 -86.50 52.03
CA GLU A 652 -11.63 -87.75 52.36
C GLU A 652 -11.36 -87.93 53.87
N ALA A 653 -11.35 -86.85 54.66
CA ALA A 653 -11.13 -86.89 56.10
C ALA A 653 -12.39 -87.22 56.93
N SER A 654 -13.57 -87.38 56.31
CA SER A 654 -14.84 -87.61 57.01
C SER A 654 -15.28 -89.09 56.94
N THR A 655 -15.24 -89.78 58.09
CA THR A 655 -15.59 -91.21 58.21
C THR A 655 -17.11 -91.42 58.33
N PHE A 656 -17.87 -91.45 57.22
CA PHE A 656 -19.24 -92.01 57.21
C PHE A 656 -19.61 -92.57 55.82
N SER A 657 -19.71 -93.90 55.72
CA SER A 657 -19.62 -94.66 54.45
C SER A 657 -20.92 -94.79 53.63
N TRP A 658 -22.09 -94.32 54.09
CA TRP A 658 -23.37 -94.61 53.41
C TRP A 658 -24.08 -93.35 52.92
N VAL A 659 -23.68 -92.18 53.41
CA VAL A 659 -24.03 -90.87 52.83
C VAL A 659 -23.14 -90.57 51.62
N TYR A 660 -21.98 -91.22 51.50
CA TYR A 660 -20.97 -91.04 50.45
C TYR A 660 -21.51 -91.24 49.03
N TYR A 661 -22.42 -92.19 48.79
CA TYR A 661 -22.98 -92.42 47.45
C TYR A 661 -24.15 -91.50 47.09
N ALA A 662 -24.96 -91.07 48.07
CA ALA A 662 -26.04 -90.10 47.83
C ALA A 662 -25.51 -88.66 47.72
N LEU A 663 -24.46 -88.33 48.49
CA LEU A 663 -23.73 -87.06 48.39
C LEU A 663 -22.66 -87.05 47.29
N ALA A 664 -22.20 -88.17 46.72
CA ALA A 664 -21.36 -88.12 45.52
C ALA A 664 -22.18 -87.62 44.31
N TYR A 665 -23.43 -88.07 44.16
CA TYR A 665 -24.29 -87.63 43.06
C TYR A 665 -24.84 -86.20 43.24
N LEU A 666 -25.10 -85.78 44.49
CA LEU A 666 -25.42 -84.39 44.83
C LEU A 666 -24.18 -83.51 44.91
N GLY A 667 -23.03 -84.08 45.22
CA GLY A 667 -21.73 -83.43 45.40
C GLY A 667 -21.05 -83.12 44.08
N ASP A 668 -21.23 -83.94 43.04
CA ASP A 668 -20.86 -83.55 41.67
C ASP A 668 -21.68 -82.34 41.21
N TRP A 669 -22.98 -82.29 41.54
CA TRP A 669 -23.80 -81.12 41.27
C TRP A 669 -23.47 -79.94 42.19
N LEU A 670 -23.11 -80.16 43.46
CA LEU A 670 -22.74 -79.11 44.39
C LEU A 670 -21.33 -78.58 44.09
N GLU A 671 -20.38 -79.40 43.66
CA GLU A 671 -19.08 -78.99 43.16
C GLU A 671 -19.23 -78.26 41.83
N VAL A 672 -20.04 -78.74 40.89
CA VAL A 672 -20.32 -77.99 39.66
C VAL A 672 -21.06 -76.69 39.97
N THR A 673 -21.97 -76.66 40.96
CA THR A 673 -22.73 -75.45 41.33
C THR A 673 -21.91 -74.49 42.17
N VAL A 674 -21.03 -74.95 43.06
CA VAL A 674 -20.10 -74.14 43.85
C VAL A 674 -18.95 -73.67 42.97
N PHE A 675 -18.45 -74.50 42.07
CA PHE A 675 -17.50 -74.11 41.03
C PHE A 675 -18.15 -73.11 40.09
N MET A 676 -19.40 -73.30 39.66
CA MET A 676 -20.15 -72.29 38.88
C MET A 676 -20.50 -71.05 39.69
N ALA A 677 -20.72 -71.14 41.01
CA ALA A 677 -21.03 -69.98 41.85
C ALA A 677 -19.77 -69.20 42.23
N ILE A 678 -18.63 -69.87 42.40
CA ILE A 678 -17.31 -69.26 42.58
C ILE A 678 -16.81 -68.73 41.24
N PHE A 679 -17.05 -69.43 40.12
CA PHE A 679 -16.74 -68.95 38.77
C PHE A 679 -17.63 -67.76 38.40
N CYS A 680 -18.94 -67.83 38.59
CA CYS A 680 -19.86 -66.71 38.42
C CYS A 680 -19.57 -65.59 39.42
N GLY A 681 -19.18 -65.91 40.66
CA GLY A 681 -18.82 -64.96 41.70
C GLY A 681 -17.50 -64.26 41.43
N ALA A 682 -16.49 -64.98 40.91
CA ALA A 682 -15.23 -64.44 40.45
C ALA A 682 -15.42 -63.63 39.16
N VAL A 683 -16.22 -64.11 38.20
CA VAL A 683 -16.63 -63.36 37.02
C VAL A 683 -17.41 -62.11 37.41
N ALA A 684 -18.29 -62.17 38.43
CA ALA A 684 -19.02 -61.03 38.95
C ALA A 684 -18.13 -60.06 39.73
N LEU A 685 -17.17 -60.52 40.53
CA LEU A 685 -16.17 -59.70 41.23
C LEU A 685 -15.19 -59.05 40.24
N ILE A 686 -14.81 -59.77 39.18
CA ILE A 686 -13.99 -59.25 38.08
C ILE A 686 -14.80 -58.24 37.26
N PHE A 687 -16.09 -58.50 37.01
CA PHE A 687 -17.01 -57.58 36.35
C PHE A 687 -17.24 -56.33 37.20
N LEU A 688 -17.44 -56.47 38.52
CA LEU A 688 -17.61 -55.38 39.49
C LEU A 688 -16.30 -54.61 39.71
N ALA A 689 -15.13 -55.25 39.72
CA ALA A 689 -13.83 -54.57 39.73
C ALA A 689 -13.57 -53.82 38.41
N SER A 690 -14.06 -54.35 37.27
CA SER A 690 -14.05 -53.66 35.98
C SER A 690 -15.02 -52.47 35.90
N ILE A 691 -16.01 -52.41 36.80
CA ILE A 691 -16.94 -51.29 36.99
C ILE A 691 -16.40 -50.30 38.05
N GLY A 692 -15.80 -50.77 39.14
CA GLY A 692 -15.22 -49.92 40.20
C GLY A 692 -14.00 -49.11 39.72
N LEU A 693 -13.24 -49.63 38.76
CA LEU A 693 -12.19 -48.87 38.04
C LEU A 693 -12.76 -47.83 37.06
N ARG A 694 -14.09 -47.69 36.91
CA ARG A 694 -14.75 -46.62 36.14
C ARG A 694 -15.09 -45.39 36.99
N GLY A 695 -14.88 -45.41 38.31
CA GLY A 695 -15.37 -44.40 39.25
C GLY A 695 -14.35 -43.41 39.83
N THR A 696 -13.09 -43.39 39.38
CA THR A 696 -12.13 -42.35 39.80
C THR A 696 -12.12 -41.20 38.79
N PRO A 697 -12.60 -39.99 39.16
CA PRO A 697 -12.39 -38.81 38.34
C PRO A 697 -10.89 -38.50 38.29
N ALA A 698 -10.40 -38.14 37.11
CA ALA A 698 -9.03 -37.68 36.93
C ALA A 698 -8.79 -36.42 37.79
N PRO A 699 -7.62 -36.27 38.44
CA PRO A 699 -7.26 -34.99 39.04
C PRO A 699 -7.17 -33.93 37.93
N SER A 700 -7.86 -32.81 38.13
CA SER A 700 -7.74 -31.63 37.29
C SER A 700 -6.28 -31.17 37.27
N ALA A 701 -5.66 -31.18 36.09
CA ALA A 701 -4.38 -30.55 35.86
C ALA A 701 -4.61 -29.22 35.14
N ASN A 702 -4.40 -28.13 35.89
CA ASN A 702 -4.08 -26.82 35.35
C ASN A 702 -2.77 -26.90 34.53
N ARG A 703 -2.84 -26.67 33.23
CA ARG A 703 -2.01 -25.71 32.46
C ARG A 703 -2.34 -25.78 30.99
#